data_AF-A0A2E3RT14-F1
#
_entry.id   AF-A0A2E3RT14-F1
#
_cell.length_a   1.000
_cell.length_b   1.000
_cell.length_c   1.000
_cell.angle_alpha   90.00
_cell.angle_beta   90.00
_cell.angle_gamma   90.00
#
_symmetry.space_group_name_H-M   'P 1'
#
loop_
_entity.id
_entity.type
_entity.pdbx_description
1 polymer ?
#
loop_
_entity_poly.entity_id
_entity_poly.type
_entity_poly.pdbx_seq_one_letter_code
_entity_poly.pdbx_strand_id
1 'polypeptide(L)'
;MMTMPSSPGRLTLPMLVLLTATAAQVVAQTPDYDGSVCPEGDGLRFEIRTDPDVTLVIIYPMLPVNHGGQVMTAEGDGVFNWTMPGQSAGVEVGFNLLMQNPQQYIYPVHQFIVGGKCTDFARDDVMPPPVRGFRHELAIIDGSPSMTFHAGISSHGLQPAEDVLLRIRVEGGPIQDVPMIPGSAGLFHAPVPAGPGQEVEYWFVQKMGEHKAETASFQHRVGEEPGATNATPETPVIARTAGRFRDRHPYEWRFDNYVELYDDGRSFGIEIIDSGKWLDVVVTTNPGFPVGRMDFKYFVYNDPAQCDRPLTGVNLVMDKSTESPNVFSKRVPDVTPGSIIDFDFTFTDLPAGNPVASYYSDFHYYQVGRGRFGHTGNRRAYPAGRASIPHVISPRFGFVQHAQGMSPGQLDRFMQGKLTFETDFESGKLLNEQMRFDCCSGPLGFQYPNSPSFREAVLGPRYSATSCVRCHVQDGRGRYPEDGEHVESIVFNVGIPGSGPNGEPVPHPLYGTQLDLDAIEGTSIEARIGVQWKYIKGTFDDGTSYELRRPVFIYENMAHGSIGSNVPDVDSTPGYDGVAMVSARMTPMLTGVGLLEAISETEILAREDALDLDGDGISGRANRVWDRASGDQVVGRFGWKASQPDLLQQAAKAFNRDMGMRNPIFPQQDCGSSQPDCADTGIEFEIESVELDLVREYLLGLAPPPRYNYEDPMAIEGMHLFKEANCHACHTPRMLTRSDHPIESYRSQHIEPFTDLLLHDMGPGLADSMPEFNADGNEWRTPPLWALGYVKHANGLPQTCEDPWQTDGQANFLHDGRARTIMEAILWHGGEAEASRQAVLAMNAVDRQALIAFVEYPFDDPIFHTSGTIGCIADVDGDGTVGQKDLALLLASWGGNDPSRDLDGDGVIGGGDLGYLLGEWGPCSR
;
A
#
# COMPACT_ATOMS: atom_id res chain seq x y z
N MET A 1 -33.35 -67.12 1.23
CA MET A 1 -32.70 -67.21 2.55
C MET A 1 -33.15 -66.02 3.38
N MET A 2 -33.80 -66.31 4.52
CA MET A 2 -33.92 -65.52 5.78
C MET A 2 -33.83 -63.98 5.70
N THR A 3 -34.77 -63.15 6.16
CA THR A 3 -35.90 -63.28 7.09
C THR A 3 -36.87 -62.10 6.92
N MET A 4 -38.17 -62.40 6.91
CA MET A 4 -39.32 -61.52 7.24
C MET A 4 -39.50 -61.46 8.80
N PRO A 5 -40.54 -60.85 9.41
CA PRO A 5 -41.24 -59.54 9.23
C PRO A 5 -41.73 -58.93 10.59
N SER A 6 -42.68 -57.98 10.53
CA SER A 6 -43.77 -57.60 11.49
C SER A 6 -43.67 -56.14 12.00
N SER A 7 -44.47 -55.14 11.60
CA SER A 7 -45.94 -54.99 11.41
C SER A 7 -46.74 -54.99 12.74
N PRO A 8 -48.00 -54.47 12.84
CA PRO A 8 -48.80 -53.62 11.92
C PRO A 8 -49.69 -52.53 12.64
N GLY A 9 -50.46 -51.75 11.86
CA GLY A 9 -51.76 -51.16 12.27
C GLY A 9 -51.94 -49.65 12.03
N ARG A 10 -52.33 -49.18 10.83
CA ARG A 10 -53.71 -48.87 10.36
C ARG A 10 -54.53 -47.94 11.28
N LEU A 11 -54.91 -46.74 10.81
CA LEU A 11 -56.27 -46.38 10.34
C LEU A 11 -56.47 -44.85 10.08
N THR A 12 -57.05 -44.55 8.90
CA THR A 12 -58.05 -43.50 8.53
C THR A 12 -57.73 -41.98 8.47
N LEU A 13 -58.04 -41.40 7.29
CA LEU A 13 -58.36 -39.99 6.93
C LEU A 13 -59.41 -39.33 7.87
N PRO A 14 -59.67 -37.98 7.91
CA PRO A 14 -59.51 -36.93 6.87
C PRO A 14 -59.12 -35.49 7.36
N MET A 15 -59.13 -34.52 6.43
CA MET A 15 -59.53 -33.10 6.62
C MET A 15 -58.56 -32.05 7.22
N LEU A 16 -58.27 -31.04 6.36
CA LEU A 16 -58.58 -29.62 6.56
C LEU A 16 -57.52 -28.66 7.17
N VAL A 17 -57.12 -27.71 6.31
CA VAL A 17 -56.93 -26.27 6.55
C VAL A 17 -55.55 -25.69 6.92
N LEU A 18 -55.15 -24.76 6.04
CA LEU A 18 -54.24 -23.61 6.11
C LEU A 18 -52.86 -23.78 6.77
N LEU A 19 -51.83 -23.47 5.97
CA LEU A 19 -50.90 -22.38 6.28
C LEU A 19 -50.35 -21.79 4.98
N THR A 20 -51.03 -20.75 4.50
CA THR A 20 -50.42 -19.70 3.71
C THR A 20 -49.58 -18.83 4.64
N ALA A 21 -48.27 -18.74 4.41
CA ALA A 21 -47.48 -17.54 4.68
C ALA A 21 -46.14 -17.67 3.94
N THR A 22 -46.05 -16.93 2.85
CA THR A 22 -44.81 -16.49 2.23
C THR A 22 -43.90 -15.84 3.27
N ALA A 23 -42.74 -16.42 3.56
CA ALA A 23 -41.63 -15.67 4.15
C ALA A 23 -40.97 -14.87 3.02
N ALA A 24 -41.65 -13.83 2.54
CA ALA A 24 -40.94 -12.68 2.02
C ALA A 24 -40.13 -12.13 3.20
N GLN A 25 -38.82 -11.96 3.04
CA GLN A 25 -38.05 -11.12 3.94
C GLN A 25 -38.76 -9.77 4.00
N VAL A 26 -39.36 -9.46 5.15
CA VAL A 26 -39.85 -8.12 5.43
C VAL A 26 -38.60 -7.26 5.52
N VAL A 27 -38.29 -6.54 4.44
CA VAL A 27 -37.44 -5.36 4.54
C VAL A 27 -38.14 -4.47 5.56
N ALA A 28 -37.53 -4.26 6.73
CA ALA A 28 -38.10 -3.36 7.73
C ALA A 28 -38.32 -2.01 7.06
N GLN A 29 -39.53 -1.44 7.17
CA GLN A 29 -39.78 -0.12 6.60
C GLN A 29 -38.90 0.90 7.35
N THR A 30 -38.35 1.88 6.62
CA THR A 30 -37.62 3.00 7.23
C THR A 30 -38.54 3.68 8.25
N PRO A 31 -38.18 3.69 9.55
CA PRO A 31 -39.08 4.12 10.59
C PRO A 31 -39.48 5.59 10.39
N ASP A 32 -40.75 5.90 10.63
CA ASP A 32 -41.21 7.28 10.65
C ASP A 32 -40.80 7.96 11.96
N TYR A 33 -40.69 9.29 11.93
CA TYR A 33 -40.50 10.06 13.15
C TYR A 33 -40.99 11.50 13.07
N ASP A 34 -41.39 11.99 14.23
CA ASP A 34 -41.56 13.40 14.54
C ASP A 34 -40.76 13.74 15.79
N GLY A 35 -40.43 15.01 15.97
CA GLY A 35 -39.71 15.43 17.15
C GLY A 35 -39.88 16.90 17.45
N SER A 36 -39.38 17.29 18.61
CA SER A 36 -39.38 18.67 19.06
C SER A 36 -38.09 18.99 19.79
N VAL A 37 -37.61 20.23 19.64
CA VAL A 37 -36.50 20.77 20.41
C VAL A 37 -37.02 21.89 21.28
N CYS A 38 -37.01 21.68 22.60
CA CYS A 38 -37.57 22.57 23.59
C CYS A 38 -36.46 23.18 24.48
N PRO A 39 -36.50 24.48 24.79
CA PRO A 39 -35.69 25.04 25.87
C PRO A 39 -36.03 24.37 27.21
N GLU A 40 -35.04 23.77 27.89
CA GLU A 40 -35.21 23.10 29.19
C GLU A 40 -34.02 23.45 30.10
N GLY A 41 -34.27 24.19 31.18
CA GLY A 41 -33.21 24.64 32.09
C GLY A 41 -32.21 25.58 31.42
N ASP A 42 -30.92 25.26 31.50
CA ASP A 42 -29.80 25.91 30.81
C ASP A 42 -29.41 25.20 29.51
N GLY A 43 -30.29 24.36 28.97
CA GLY A 43 -30.05 23.53 27.80
C GLY A 43 -31.24 23.42 26.83
N LEU A 44 -31.08 22.54 25.84
CA LEU A 44 -32.09 22.21 24.85
C LEU A 44 -32.44 20.72 24.93
N ARG A 45 -33.71 20.40 25.16
CA ARG A 45 -34.22 19.03 25.17
C ARG A 45 -34.74 18.65 23.80
N PHE A 46 -34.22 17.55 23.29
CA PHE A 46 -34.70 16.86 22.11
C PHE A 46 -35.67 15.78 22.55
N GLU A 47 -36.84 15.73 21.96
CA GLU A 47 -37.80 14.64 22.09
C GLU A 47 -38.13 14.12 20.70
N ILE A 48 -38.06 12.80 20.51
CA ILE A 48 -38.28 12.14 19.23
C ILE A 48 -39.27 11.02 19.44
N ARG A 49 -40.29 10.99 18.61
CA ARG A 49 -41.32 9.96 18.52
C ARG A 49 -41.11 9.21 17.22
N THR A 50 -41.07 7.90 17.30
CA THR A 50 -40.78 7.01 16.18
C THR A 50 -41.79 5.86 16.14
N ASP A 51 -41.66 5.00 15.14
CA ASP A 51 -42.38 3.72 15.17
C ASP A 51 -42.02 2.89 16.43
N PRO A 52 -42.97 2.11 17.00
CA PRO A 52 -42.79 1.39 18.27
C PRO A 52 -41.70 0.32 18.27
N ASP A 53 -41.30 -0.15 17.10
CA ASP A 53 -40.28 -1.17 16.88
C ASP A 53 -38.86 -0.57 16.75
N VAL A 54 -38.73 0.76 16.79
CA VAL A 54 -37.43 1.42 16.97
C VAL A 54 -36.93 1.19 18.39
N THR A 55 -35.72 0.64 18.47
CA THR A 55 -35.09 0.23 19.74
C THR A 55 -33.95 1.17 20.16
N LEU A 56 -33.48 2.02 19.26
CA LEU A 56 -32.38 2.95 19.52
C LEU A 56 -32.54 4.19 18.64
N VAL A 57 -32.35 5.37 19.24
CA VAL A 57 -32.19 6.64 18.53
C VAL A 57 -30.89 7.30 19.00
N ILE A 58 -30.02 7.68 18.07
CA ILE A 58 -28.80 8.46 18.31
C ILE A 58 -28.97 9.81 17.63
N ILE A 59 -28.71 10.88 18.35
CA ILE A 59 -28.67 12.24 17.83
C ILE A 59 -27.23 12.74 17.71
N TYR A 60 -26.89 13.33 16.57
CA TYR A 60 -25.59 13.91 16.28
C TYR A 60 -25.74 15.43 16.14
N PRO A 61 -25.51 16.22 17.20
CA PRO A 61 -25.60 17.67 17.11
C PRO A 61 -24.42 18.26 16.33
N MET A 62 -24.72 19.13 15.37
CA MET A 62 -23.77 19.94 14.59
C MET A 62 -23.73 21.35 15.19
N LEU A 63 -22.80 21.56 16.11
CA LEU A 63 -22.58 22.82 16.82
C LEU A 63 -21.07 23.17 16.84
N PRO A 64 -20.69 24.42 17.19
CA PRO A 64 -19.29 24.84 17.31
C PRO A 64 -18.45 24.00 18.30
N VAL A 65 -19.11 23.20 19.15
CA VAL A 65 -18.51 22.24 20.06
C VAL A 65 -19.11 20.87 19.72
N ASN A 66 -18.34 20.01 19.06
CA ASN A 66 -18.82 18.69 18.64
C ASN A 66 -19.02 17.78 19.86
N HIS A 67 -20.23 17.23 20.01
CA HIS A 67 -20.56 16.31 21.10
C HIS A 67 -20.53 14.82 20.71
N GLY A 68 -20.14 14.49 19.47
CA GLY A 68 -20.28 13.11 18.97
C GLY A 68 -21.75 12.65 18.95
N GLY A 69 -21.99 11.40 18.54
CA GLY A 69 -23.33 10.81 18.61
C GLY A 69 -23.76 10.57 20.05
N GLN A 70 -24.99 10.95 20.39
CA GLN A 70 -25.57 10.81 21.71
C GLN A 70 -26.74 9.85 21.66
N VAL A 71 -26.66 8.76 22.42
CA VAL A 71 -27.77 7.81 22.58
C VAL A 71 -28.88 8.50 23.37
N MET A 72 -30.08 8.54 22.79
CA MET A 72 -31.26 9.11 23.45
C MET A 72 -31.88 8.09 24.42
N THR A 73 -32.39 8.58 25.53
CA THR A 73 -33.06 7.77 26.57
C THR A 73 -34.45 7.39 26.09
N ALA A 74 -34.78 6.10 26.08
CA ALA A 74 -36.13 5.63 25.80
C ALA A 74 -37.05 5.81 27.02
N GLU A 75 -38.14 6.55 26.86
CA GLU A 75 -39.17 6.78 27.90
C GLU A 75 -40.39 5.87 27.74
N GLY A 76 -40.51 5.19 26.60
CA GLY A 76 -41.59 4.29 26.24
C GLY A 76 -41.45 3.82 24.80
N ASP A 77 -42.37 2.97 24.34
CA ASP A 77 -42.36 2.43 22.98
C ASP A 77 -42.36 3.58 21.94
N GLY A 78 -41.28 3.68 21.16
CA GLY A 78 -41.11 4.70 20.14
C GLY A 78 -40.95 6.13 20.66
N VAL A 79 -40.55 6.35 21.92
CA VAL A 79 -40.33 7.72 22.44
C VAL A 79 -38.95 7.85 23.09
N PHE A 80 -38.16 8.78 22.59
CA PHE A 80 -36.78 9.01 22.98
C PHE A 80 -36.54 10.47 23.36
N ASN A 81 -35.72 10.72 24.38
CA ASN A 81 -35.31 12.08 24.74
C ASN A 81 -33.81 12.20 25.02
N TRP A 82 -33.29 13.42 24.87
CA TRP A 82 -31.94 13.77 25.30
C TRP A 82 -31.87 15.28 25.55
N THR A 83 -31.19 15.69 26.62
CA THR A 83 -31.02 17.12 26.95
C THR A 83 -29.58 17.54 26.74
N MET A 84 -29.38 18.51 25.86
CA MET A 84 -28.10 19.13 25.57
C MET A 84 -27.84 20.29 26.55
N PRO A 85 -26.85 20.19 27.43
CA PRO A 85 -26.56 21.23 28.41
C PRO A 85 -25.86 22.44 27.79
N GLY A 86 -26.07 23.63 28.37
CA GLY A 86 -25.28 24.84 28.07
C GLY A 86 -25.66 25.61 26.80
N GLN A 87 -26.84 25.36 26.22
CA GLN A 87 -27.34 26.04 25.03
C GLN A 87 -28.63 26.82 25.35
N SER A 88 -28.75 28.05 24.83
CA SER A 88 -29.86 28.96 25.14
C SER A 88 -30.80 29.18 23.95
N ALA A 89 -32.02 29.65 24.22
CA ALA A 89 -32.97 30.05 23.17
C ALA A 89 -32.38 31.15 22.27
N GLY A 90 -32.51 31.00 20.95
CA GLY A 90 -32.01 31.90 19.92
C GLY A 90 -30.79 31.37 19.15
N VAL A 91 -30.32 30.15 19.45
CA VAL A 91 -29.19 29.49 18.77
C VAL A 91 -29.68 28.69 17.56
N GLU A 92 -28.91 28.72 16.48
CA GLU A 92 -29.08 27.80 15.35
C GLU A 92 -28.59 26.42 15.74
N VAL A 93 -29.48 25.44 15.65
CA VAL A 93 -29.22 24.05 16.02
C VAL A 93 -29.28 23.22 14.76
N GLY A 94 -28.15 22.61 14.41
CA GLY A 94 -28.06 21.53 13.44
C GLY A 94 -27.97 20.19 14.14
N PHE A 95 -28.63 19.15 13.65
CA PHE A 95 -28.39 17.76 14.09
C PHE A 95 -28.84 16.75 13.04
N ASN A 96 -28.24 15.56 13.05
CA ASN A 96 -28.67 14.39 12.30
C ASN A 96 -29.14 13.28 13.24
N LEU A 97 -30.03 12.43 12.75
CA LEU A 97 -30.62 11.35 13.54
C LEU A 97 -30.24 10.00 12.97
N LEU A 98 -30.07 9.05 13.86
CA LEU A 98 -29.84 7.65 13.53
C LEU A 98 -30.85 6.83 14.32
N MET A 99 -31.65 6.00 13.64
CA MET A 99 -32.69 5.19 14.27
C MET A 99 -32.51 3.72 13.90
N GLN A 100 -32.76 2.82 14.84
CA GLN A 100 -32.56 1.38 14.63
C GLN A 100 -33.83 0.58 14.84
N ASN A 101 -34.22 -0.15 13.78
CA ASN A 101 -35.29 -1.14 13.77
C ASN A 101 -35.06 -2.16 12.64
N PRO A 102 -34.92 -3.47 12.93
CA PRO A 102 -33.68 -4.29 12.90
C PRO A 102 -32.50 -3.86 11.98
N GLN A 103 -32.70 -2.89 11.08
CA GLN A 103 -31.70 -2.16 10.33
C GLN A 103 -31.59 -0.73 10.91
N GLN A 104 -30.43 -0.12 10.81
CA GLN A 104 -30.19 1.23 11.28
C GLN A 104 -30.16 2.21 10.10
N TYR A 105 -30.90 3.30 10.25
CA TYR A 105 -31.13 4.34 9.26
C TYR A 105 -30.54 5.65 9.75
N ILE A 106 -29.82 6.36 8.88
CA ILE A 106 -29.33 7.72 9.15
C ILE A 106 -30.20 8.70 8.37
N TYR A 107 -30.74 9.68 9.07
CA TYR A 107 -31.60 10.72 8.53
C TYR A 107 -30.81 12.01 8.31
N PRO A 108 -31.23 12.84 7.34
CA PRO A 108 -30.51 14.04 6.96
C PRO A 108 -30.46 15.06 8.10
N VAL A 109 -29.65 16.09 7.88
CA VAL A 109 -29.45 17.20 8.81
C VAL A 109 -30.75 18.00 8.97
N HIS A 110 -31.26 18.04 10.20
CA HIS A 110 -32.22 19.03 10.66
C HIS A 110 -31.47 20.29 11.05
N GLN A 111 -31.91 21.45 10.56
CA GLN A 111 -31.28 22.72 10.91
C GLN A 111 -32.33 23.82 11.06
N PHE A 112 -32.40 24.43 12.24
CA PHE A 112 -33.33 25.50 12.55
C PHE A 112 -32.90 26.34 13.76
N ILE A 113 -33.50 27.52 13.92
CA ILE A 113 -33.26 28.40 15.06
C ILE A 113 -34.29 28.09 16.15
N VAL A 114 -33.83 27.63 17.31
CA VAL A 114 -34.72 27.30 18.44
C VAL A 114 -35.04 28.56 19.22
N GLY A 115 -36.28 29.05 19.12
CA GLY A 115 -36.75 30.24 19.84
C GLY A 115 -37.05 29.98 21.32
N GLY A 116 -37.77 30.90 21.98
CA GLY A 116 -38.23 30.74 23.38
C GLY A 116 -39.36 29.72 23.58
N LYS A 117 -39.66 28.89 22.58
CA LYS A 117 -40.68 27.83 22.57
C LYS A 117 -40.12 26.62 21.82
N CYS A 118 -40.75 25.46 22.02
CA CYS A 118 -40.39 24.26 21.27
C CYS A 118 -40.49 24.50 19.75
N THR A 119 -39.53 23.96 19.02
CA THR A 119 -39.53 23.91 17.56
C THR A 119 -39.72 22.47 17.13
N ASP A 120 -40.82 22.20 16.44
CA ASP A 120 -41.15 20.87 15.95
C ASP A 120 -40.42 20.60 14.63
N PHE A 121 -39.99 19.36 14.45
CA PHE A 121 -39.44 18.86 13.21
C PHE A 121 -40.08 17.50 12.93
N ALA A 122 -40.15 17.12 11.68
CA ALA A 122 -40.63 15.82 11.27
C ALA A 122 -39.66 15.25 10.26
N ARG A 123 -39.79 13.95 9.99
CA ARG A 123 -39.05 13.28 8.93
C ARG A 123 -39.11 14.08 7.62
N ASP A 124 -37.96 14.60 7.22
CA ASP A 124 -37.69 14.96 5.82
C ASP A 124 -37.21 13.69 5.13
N ASP A 125 -38.01 13.19 4.19
CA ASP A 125 -37.82 11.87 3.57
C ASP A 125 -36.41 11.67 3.02
N VAL A 126 -35.66 10.73 3.63
CA VAL A 126 -34.62 9.99 2.93
C VAL A 126 -35.08 8.54 2.85
N MET A 127 -35.31 8.12 1.62
CA MET A 127 -35.51 6.73 1.22
C MET A 127 -34.37 5.85 1.73
N PRO A 128 -34.59 4.53 1.91
CA PRO A 128 -33.48 3.60 2.10
C PRO A 128 -32.40 3.86 1.04
N PRO A 129 -31.10 3.74 1.39
CA PRO A 129 -30.03 4.08 0.46
C PRO A 129 -30.26 3.33 -0.85
N PRO A 130 -30.14 4.00 -2.01
CA PRO A 130 -30.23 3.33 -3.29
C PRO A 130 -29.18 2.21 -3.32
N VAL A 131 -29.63 0.98 -3.50
CA VAL A 131 -28.78 -0.05 -4.11
C VAL A 131 -28.53 0.47 -5.51
N ARG A 132 -27.36 1.08 -5.78
CA ARG A 132 -26.92 1.40 -7.14
C ARG A 132 -26.55 0.10 -7.87
N GLY A 133 -27.51 -0.81 -7.99
CA GLY A 133 -27.42 -1.94 -8.89
C GLY A 133 -27.66 -1.43 -10.31
N PHE A 134 -26.59 -1.10 -11.03
CA PHE A 134 -26.66 -0.99 -12.48
C PHE A 134 -26.59 -2.41 -13.06
N ARG A 135 -27.28 -2.65 -14.17
CA ARG A 135 -27.14 -3.90 -14.95
C ARG A 135 -26.50 -3.57 -16.27
N HIS A 136 -25.71 -4.46 -16.83
CA HIS A 136 -25.21 -4.31 -18.18
C HIS A 136 -25.18 -5.67 -18.86
N GLU A 137 -25.23 -5.66 -20.19
CA GLU A 137 -25.20 -6.86 -21.00
C GLU A 137 -24.42 -6.56 -22.28
N LEU A 138 -23.41 -7.38 -22.56
CA LEU A 138 -22.71 -7.39 -23.84
C LEU A 138 -23.22 -8.57 -24.66
N ALA A 139 -23.92 -8.28 -25.76
CA ALA A 139 -24.55 -9.29 -26.59
C ALA A 139 -24.34 -9.01 -28.08
N ILE A 140 -24.50 -10.04 -28.92
CA ILE A 140 -24.56 -9.87 -30.37
C ILE A 140 -26.00 -9.48 -30.74
N ILE A 141 -26.19 -8.22 -31.12
CA ILE A 141 -27.48 -7.69 -31.59
C ILE A 141 -27.35 -7.42 -33.09
N ASP A 142 -28.23 -8.02 -33.89
CA ASP A 142 -28.25 -7.89 -35.35
C ASP A 142 -26.88 -8.17 -36.03
N GLY A 143 -26.14 -9.15 -35.49
CA GLY A 143 -24.84 -9.57 -36.02
C GLY A 143 -23.66 -8.68 -35.64
N SER A 144 -23.88 -7.66 -34.80
CA SER A 144 -22.82 -6.78 -34.28
C SER A 144 -22.78 -6.80 -32.75
N PRO A 145 -21.60 -6.81 -32.13
CA PRO A 145 -21.47 -6.66 -30.68
C PRO A 145 -22.05 -5.33 -30.20
N SER A 146 -22.92 -5.40 -29.20
CA SER A 146 -23.60 -4.24 -28.63
C SER A 146 -23.66 -4.37 -27.11
N MET A 147 -23.36 -3.27 -26.43
CA MET A 147 -23.44 -3.15 -24.99
C MET A 147 -24.75 -2.46 -24.62
N THR A 148 -25.48 -3.04 -23.68
CA THR A 148 -26.58 -2.35 -22.99
C THR A 148 -26.17 -2.07 -21.55
N PHE A 149 -26.59 -0.92 -21.05
CA PHE A 149 -26.33 -0.47 -19.69
C PHE A 149 -27.64 0.07 -19.11
N HIS A 150 -28.05 -0.44 -17.97
CA HIS A 150 -29.21 0.01 -17.23
C HIS A 150 -28.71 0.67 -15.96
N ALA A 151 -28.83 1.99 -15.87
CA ALA A 151 -28.28 2.83 -14.80
C ALA A 151 -28.86 2.57 -13.39
N GLY A 152 -29.75 1.58 -13.25
CA GLY A 152 -30.58 1.39 -12.07
C GLY A 152 -31.75 2.38 -12.04
N ILE A 153 -32.81 2.04 -11.31
CA ILE A 153 -33.94 2.95 -11.10
C ILE A 153 -33.52 3.92 -9.99
N SER A 154 -33.62 5.23 -10.22
CA SER A 154 -33.31 6.25 -9.22
C SER A 154 -34.25 6.12 -8.01
N SER A 155 -33.80 5.51 -6.92
CA SER A 155 -34.41 5.73 -5.62
C SER A 155 -33.76 6.95 -4.95
N HIS A 156 -34.27 8.12 -5.35
CA HIS A 156 -34.31 9.44 -4.69
C HIS A 156 -32.99 10.09 -4.23
N GLY A 157 -32.77 11.33 -4.69
CA GLY A 157 -31.65 12.21 -4.29
C GLY A 157 -30.62 12.48 -5.40
N LEU A 158 -30.53 11.60 -6.39
CA LEU A 158 -29.67 11.78 -7.57
C LEU A 158 -30.51 11.99 -8.81
N GLN A 159 -30.09 12.93 -9.65
CA GLN A 159 -30.63 13.07 -11.01
C GLN A 159 -30.45 11.72 -11.74
N PRO A 160 -31.42 11.29 -12.56
CA PRO A 160 -31.20 10.18 -13.48
C PRO A 160 -29.91 10.37 -14.27
N ALA A 161 -29.24 9.28 -14.65
CA ALA A 161 -28.13 9.37 -15.59
C ALA A 161 -28.63 10.11 -16.85
N GLU A 162 -28.01 11.26 -17.14
CA GLU A 162 -28.29 12.06 -18.33
C GLU A 162 -27.58 11.45 -19.53
N ASP A 163 -26.31 11.10 -19.33
CA ASP A 163 -25.43 10.53 -20.33
C ASP A 163 -24.63 9.37 -19.71
N VAL A 164 -24.29 8.38 -20.55
CA VAL A 164 -23.37 7.30 -20.19
C VAL A 164 -22.29 7.18 -21.26
N LEU A 165 -21.04 7.16 -20.84
CA LEU A 165 -19.89 6.89 -21.69
C LEU A 165 -19.39 5.47 -21.43
N LEU A 166 -19.31 4.64 -22.46
CA LEU A 166 -18.64 3.35 -22.41
C LEU A 166 -17.17 3.55 -22.73
N ARG A 167 -16.28 3.39 -21.75
CA ARG A 167 -14.84 3.29 -21.99
C ARG A 167 -14.50 1.85 -22.29
N ILE A 168 -13.82 1.59 -23.40
CA ILE A 168 -13.54 0.22 -23.84
C ILE A 168 -12.15 0.09 -24.48
N ARG A 169 -11.45 -0.96 -24.12
CA ARG A 169 -10.18 -1.42 -24.67
C ARG A 169 -10.39 -2.81 -25.27
N VAL A 170 -9.85 -3.07 -26.44
CA VAL A 170 -9.94 -4.36 -27.14
C VAL A 170 -8.55 -4.96 -27.24
N GLU A 171 -8.36 -6.19 -26.76
CA GLU A 171 -7.11 -6.98 -26.88
C GLU A 171 -5.84 -6.19 -26.48
N GLY A 172 -5.88 -5.48 -25.33
CA GLY A 172 -4.74 -4.71 -24.84
C GLY A 172 -4.47 -3.38 -25.57
N GLY A 173 -5.31 -3.00 -26.53
CA GLY A 173 -5.18 -1.76 -27.30
C GLY A 173 -5.44 -0.45 -26.53
N PRO A 174 -5.52 0.70 -27.24
CA PRO A 174 -5.87 1.97 -26.62
C PRO A 174 -7.32 1.98 -26.10
N ILE A 175 -7.57 2.75 -25.05
CA ILE A 175 -8.92 2.97 -24.52
C ILE A 175 -9.68 3.87 -25.51
N GLN A 176 -10.92 3.48 -25.81
CA GLN A 176 -11.84 4.20 -26.67
C GLN A 176 -13.04 4.65 -25.84
N ASP A 177 -13.39 5.93 -25.97
CA ASP A 177 -14.56 6.52 -25.34
C ASP A 177 -15.74 6.43 -26.32
N VAL A 178 -16.73 5.59 -26.01
CA VAL A 178 -17.92 5.34 -26.84
C VAL A 178 -19.16 5.91 -26.15
N PRO A 179 -19.71 7.04 -26.62
CA PRO A 179 -20.96 7.58 -26.08
C PRO A 179 -22.10 6.58 -26.25
N MET A 180 -22.82 6.29 -25.16
CA MET A 180 -23.98 5.41 -25.21
C MET A 180 -25.25 6.19 -25.56
N ILE A 181 -26.08 5.58 -26.40
CA ILE A 181 -27.34 6.12 -26.86
C ILE A 181 -28.40 5.87 -25.78
N PRO A 182 -29.03 6.92 -25.22
CA PRO A 182 -30.08 6.78 -24.22
C PRO A 182 -31.36 6.15 -24.80
N GLY A 183 -32.01 5.32 -23.99
CA GLY A 183 -33.27 4.63 -24.25
C GLY A 183 -34.29 4.85 -23.12
N SER A 184 -35.32 4.01 -23.04
CA SER A 184 -36.37 4.14 -22.02
C SER A 184 -35.92 3.62 -20.65
N ALA A 185 -36.42 4.25 -19.58
CA ALA A 185 -36.27 3.79 -18.20
C ALA A 185 -34.81 3.66 -17.70
N GLY A 186 -33.93 4.59 -18.10
CA GLY A 186 -32.52 4.61 -17.67
C GLY A 186 -31.65 3.55 -18.37
N LEU A 187 -32.13 3.02 -19.50
CA LEU A 187 -31.38 2.09 -20.34
C LEU A 187 -30.59 2.86 -21.39
N PHE A 188 -29.36 2.45 -21.64
CA PHE A 188 -28.41 3.02 -22.59
C PHE A 188 -27.85 1.88 -23.44
N HIS A 189 -27.48 2.16 -24.68
CA HIS A 189 -26.86 1.15 -25.54
C HIS A 189 -25.80 1.75 -26.47
N ALA A 190 -24.77 0.98 -26.79
CA ALA A 190 -23.74 1.37 -27.76
C ALA A 190 -23.23 0.15 -28.53
N PRO A 191 -22.92 0.31 -29.84
CA PRO A 191 -22.13 -0.70 -30.54
C PRO A 191 -20.74 -0.79 -29.92
N VAL A 192 -20.21 -2.01 -29.82
CA VAL A 192 -18.88 -2.27 -29.27
C VAL A 192 -17.87 -2.37 -30.41
N PRO A 193 -16.72 -1.66 -30.34
CA PRO A 193 -15.70 -1.66 -31.40
C PRO A 193 -14.81 -2.92 -31.37
N ALA A 194 -15.41 -4.09 -31.15
CA ALA A 194 -14.72 -5.38 -31.12
C ALA A 194 -15.52 -6.41 -31.94
N GLY A 195 -14.84 -7.43 -32.46
CA GLY A 195 -15.43 -8.57 -33.15
C GLY A 195 -15.61 -9.79 -32.23
N PRO A 196 -16.42 -10.78 -32.65
CA PRO A 196 -16.57 -12.04 -31.92
C PRO A 196 -15.22 -12.72 -31.62
N GLY A 197 -15.07 -13.22 -30.40
CA GLY A 197 -13.87 -13.88 -29.91
C GLY A 197 -12.79 -12.93 -29.37
N GLN A 198 -12.93 -11.61 -29.51
CA GLN A 198 -11.97 -10.65 -28.94
C GLN A 198 -12.28 -10.34 -27.49
N GLU A 199 -11.25 -10.23 -26.66
CA GLU A 199 -11.33 -9.75 -25.29
C GLU A 199 -11.52 -8.24 -25.27
N VAL A 200 -12.49 -7.79 -24.48
CA VAL A 200 -12.77 -6.39 -24.24
C VAL A 200 -12.70 -6.10 -22.74
N GLU A 201 -11.91 -5.11 -22.38
CA GLU A 201 -11.93 -4.48 -21.07
C GLU A 201 -12.78 -3.21 -21.16
N TYR A 202 -13.77 -3.02 -20.29
CA TYR A 202 -14.68 -1.88 -20.38
C TYR A 202 -15.24 -1.42 -19.04
N TRP A 203 -15.67 -0.16 -18.94
CA TRP A 203 -16.41 0.40 -17.81
C TRP A 203 -17.28 1.56 -18.27
N PHE A 204 -18.15 2.04 -17.39
CA PHE A 204 -19.13 3.08 -17.72
C PHE A 204 -18.89 4.33 -16.88
N VAL A 205 -18.98 5.50 -17.51
CA VAL A 205 -19.00 6.80 -16.84
C VAL A 205 -20.39 7.40 -16.98
N GLN A 206 -21.11 7.51 -15.88
CA GLN A 206 -22.45 8.09 -15.83
C GLN A 206 -22.37 9.56 -15.46
N LYS A 207 -23.06 10.44 -16.20
CA LYS A 207 -23.23 11.86 -15.85
C LYS A 207 -24.59 12.06 -15.21
N MET A 208 -24.63 12.67 -14.03
CA MET A 208 -25.85 12.93 -13.25
C MET A 208 -25.80 14.38 -12.73
N GLY A 209 -26.43 15.31 -13.44
CA GLY A 209 -26.24 16.75 -13.19
C GLY A 209 -24.79 17.17 -13.42
N GLU A 210 -24.17 17.82 -12.42
CA GLU A 210 -22.75 18.23 -12.46
C GLU A 210 -21.77 17.09 -12.10
N HIS A 211 -22.27 15.97 -11.57
CA HIS A 211 -21.45 14.87 -11.08
C HIS A 211 -21.21 13.80 -12.15
N LYS A 212 -20.05 13.14 -12.08
CA LYS A 212 -19.72 11.94 -12.86
C LYS A 212 -19.43 10.78 -11.92
N ALA A 213 -19.87 9.57 -12.30
CA ALA A 213 -19.60 8.35 -11.55
C ALA A 213 -19.13 7.24 -12.49
N GLU A 214 -17.99 6.63 -12.18
CA GLU A 214 -17.45 5.51 -12.94
C GLU A 214 -17.82 4.16 -12.30
N THR A 215 -18.04 3.13 -13.12
CA THR A 215 -18.20 1.74 -12.65
C THR A 215 -16.85 1.04 -12.54
N ALA A 216 -16.82 -0.16 -11.94
CA ALA A 216 -15.63 -1.02 -12.03
C ALA A 216 -15.30 -1.37 -13.50
N SER A 217 -14.04 -1.74 -13.75
CA SER A 217 -13.59 -2.31 -15.02
C SER A 217 -14.03 -3.78 -15.12
N PHE A 218 -14.70 -4.10 -16.22
CA PHE A 218 -15.16 -5.40 -16.65
C PHE A 218 -14.23 -5.95 -17.73
N GLN A 219 -14.02 -7.27 -17.74
CA GLN A 219 -13.35 -7.96 -18.84
C GLN A 219 -14.30 -9.03 -19.38
N HIS A 220 -14.42 -9.13 -20.69
CA HIS A 220 -15.31 -10.09 -21.35
C HIS A 220 -14.80 -10.45 -22.75
N ARG A 221 -14.96 -11.70 -23.18
CA ARG A 221 -14.67 -12.11 -24.55
C ARG A 221 -15.95 -12.09 -25.36
N VAL A 222 -15.99 -11.27 -26.40
CA VAL A 222 -17.20 -10.99 -27.19
C VAL A 222 -17.77 -12.26 -27.82
N GLY A 223 -19.06 -12.53 -27.60
CA GLY A 223 -19.74 -13.70 -28.18
C GLY A 223 -19.66 -14.96 -27.32
N GLU A 224 -19.00 -14.91 -26.17
CA GLU A 224 -19.26 -15.85 -25.07
C GLU A 224 -20.52 -15.40 -24.31
N GLU A 225 -21.36 -16.33 -23.83
CA GLU A 225 -22.52 -15.91 -23.02
C GLU A 225 -22.05 -15.14 -21.77
N PRO A 226 -22.80 -14.11 -21.32
CA PRO A 226 -22.58 -13.43 -20.05
C PRO A 226 -22.62 -14.46 -18.92
N GLY A 227 -21.44 -14.94 -18.54
CA GLY A 227 -21.31 -16.05 -17.60
C GLY A 227 -20.24 -17.09 -17.94
N ALA A 228 -19.59 -17.05 -19.10
CA ALA A 228 -18.46 -17.96 -19.35
C ALA A 228 -17.17 -17.54 -18.62
N THR A 229 -17.00 -16.23 -18.36
CA THR A 229 -15.85 -15.68 -17.62
C THR A 229 -16.22 -14.93 -16.33
N ASN A 230 -17.48 -14.47 -16.20
CA ASN A 230 -18.07 -13.92 -14.97
C ASN A 230 -19.41 -14.64 -14.68
N ALA A 231 -19.39 -15.97 -14.63
CA ALA A 231 -20.55 -16.74 -14.19
C ALA A 231 -21.06 -16.16 -12.87
N THR A 232 -22.38 -16.16 -12.65
CA THR A 232 -22.86 -16.43 -11.29
C THR A 232 -22.15 -17.73 -10.93
N PRO A 233 -21.15 -17.72 -10.03
CA PRO A 233 -20.24 -18.83 -9.99
C PRO A 233 -21.07 -20.05 -9.61
N GLU A 234 -20.95 -21.15 -10.38
CA GLU A 234 -21.78 -22.36 -10.18
C GLU A 234 -21.69 -22.84 -8.72
N THR A 235 -20.58 -22.48 -8.06
CA THR A 235 -20.32 -22.53 -6.63
C THR A 235 -19.94 -21.13 -6.11
N PRO A 236 -20.42 -20.67 -4.94
CA PRO A 236 -20.02 -19.37 -4.38
C PRO A 236 -18.50 -19.18 -4.31
N VAL A 237 -18.02 -17.98 -4.67
CA VAL A 237 -16.62 -17.58 -4.48
C VAL A 237 -16.40 -17.28 -3.00
N ILE A 238 -15.33 -17.81 -2.42
CA ILE A 238 -14.99 -17.54 -1.02
C ILE A 238 -13.72 -16.69 -0.97
N ALA A 239 -13.85 -15.46 -0.51
CA ALA A 239 -12.74 -14.56 -0.27
C ALA A 239 -12.46 -14.44 1.22
N ARG A 240 -11.19 -14.45 1.60
CA ARG A 240 -10.74 -14.32 2.99
C ARG A 240 -9.70 -13.24 3.12
N THR A 241 -9.79 -12.46 4.19
CA THR A 241 -8.76 -11.51 4.59
C THR A 241 -8.81 -11.34 6.12
N ALA A 242 -7.91 -10.54 6.67
CA ALA A 242 -7.94 -10.13 8.06
C ALA A 242 -7.94 -8.60 8.16
N GLY A 243 -8.59 -8.08 9.19
CA GLY A 243 -8.56 -6.67 9.58
C GLY A 243 -8.06 -6.52 11.01
N ARG A 244 -7.74 -5.28 11.38
CA ARG A 244 -7.34 -4.89 12.74
C ARG A 244 -8.38 -3.97 13.35
N PHE A 245 -8.48 -3.99 14.68
CA PHE A 245 -9.30 -3.02 15.40
C PHE A 245 -8.55 -1.67 15.47
N ARG A 246 -9.31 -0.58 15.44
CA ARG A 246 -8.84 0.81 15.55
C ARG A 246 -9.61 1.51 16.65
N ASP A 247 -8.90 2.35 17.40
CA ASP A 247 -9.51 3.23 18.41
C ASP A 247 -10.54 4.19 17.79
N ARG A 248 -10.27 4.69 16.57
CA ARG A 248 -11.11 5.65 15.86
C ARG A 248 -11.20 5.37 14.36
N HIS A 249 -12.22 5.94 13.72
CA HIS A 249 -12.48 5.79 12.29
C HIS A 249 -11.30 6.26 11.42
N PRO A 250 -11.02 5.57 10.29
CA PRO A 250 -9.86 5.84 9.45
C PRO A 250 -9.89 7.15 8.65
N TYR A 251 -10.98 7.93 8.71
CA TYR A 251 -11.02 9.32 8.19
C TYR A 251 -10.39 10.34 9.17
N GLU A 252 -10.12 9.93 10.40
CA GLU A 252 -9.24 10.70 11.26
C GLU A 252 -7.80 10.40 10.84
N TRP A 253 -7.04 11.45 10.48
CA TRP A 253 -5.60 11.35 10.15
C TRP A 253 -4.77 10.79 11.31
N ARG A 254 -5.37 10.58 12.48
CA ARG A 254 -4.82 9.93 13.65
C ARG A 254 -4.77 8.41 13.44
N PHE A 255 -3.78 7.95 12.71
CA PHE A 255 -3.46 6.53 12.71
C PHE A 255 -2.98 6.09 14.11
N ASP A 256 -3.58 5.01 14.63
CA ASP A 256 -3.18 4.20 15.80
C ASP A 256 -2.61 4.96 17.01
N ASN A 257 -3.47 5.59 17.82
CA ASN A 257 -3.09 5.86 19.21
C ASN A 257 -3.03 4.52 19.97
N TYR A 258 -1.90 4.24 20.59
CA TYR A 258 -1.75 3.14 21.54
C TYR A 258 -2.53 3.43 22.81
N VAL A 259 -3.64 2.72 22.96
CA VAL A 259 -4.43 2.67 24.18
C VAL A 259 -4.00 1.50 25.07
N GLU A 260 -4.42 1.49 26.33
CA GLU A 260 -4.17 0.35 27.23
C GLU A 260 -4.73 -0.96 26.61
N LEU A 261 -3.95 -2.04 26.69
CA LEU A 261 -4.24 -3.36 26.09
C LEU A 261 -4.30 -3.40 24.55
N TYR A 262 -3.55 -2.51 23.87
CA TYR A 262 -3.51 -2.49 22.40
C TYR A 262 -2.95 -3.81 21.80
N ASP A 263 -2.13 -4.53 22.55
CA ASP A 263 -1.46 -5.80 22.21
C ASP A 263 -2.35 -7.05 22.30
N ASP A 264 -3.50 -6.97 22.98
CA ASP A 264 -4.38 -8.12 23.24
C ASP A 264 -5.24 -8.53 22.03
N GLY A 265 -4.63 -9.18 21.03
CA GLY A 265 -5.37 -10.08 20.13
C GLY A 265 -6.34 -9.41 19.16
N ARG A 266 -6.07 -8.17 18.75
CA ARG A 266 -7.00 -7.31 18.01
C ARG A 266 -6.86 -7.43 16.49
N SER A 267 -6.79 -8.66 15.99
CA SER A 267 -7.10 -8.96 14.60
C SER A 267 -8.43 -9.71 14.51
N PHE A 268 -9.09 -9.61 13.36
CA PHE A 268 -10.28 -10.39 13.06
C PHE A 268 -10.21 -10.89 11.63
N GLY A 269 -10.75 -12.09 11.40
CA GLY A 269 -10.91 -12.65 10.07
C GLY A 269 -12.20 -12.16 9.44
N ILE A 270 -12.14 -11.88 8.15
CA ILE A 270 -13.29 -11.61 7.30
C ILE A 270 -13.35 -12.71 6.25
N GLU A 271 -14.49 -13.37 6.13
CA GLU A 271 -14.82 -14.28 5.05
C GLU A 271 -16.05 -13.75 4.32
N ILE A 272 -15.96 -13.63 2.99
CA ILE A 272 -17.07 -13.26 2.12
C ILE A 272 -17.39 -14.45 1.24
N ILE A 273 -18.60 -14.98 1.38
CA ILE A 273 -19.17 -16.00 0.51
C ILE A 273 -20.02 -15.27 -0.53
N ASP A 274 -19.51 -15.21 -1.74
CA ASP A 274 -20.05 -14.43 -2.84
C ASP A 274 -20.75 -15.34 -3.85
N SER A 275 -22.08 -15.23 -3.89
CA SER A 275 -22.91 -15.96 -4.84
C SER A 275 -23.06 -15.25 -6.19
N GLY A 276 -22.53 -14.03 -6.33
CA GLY A 276 -22.81 -13.10 -7.41
C GLY A 276 -24.17 -12.40 -7.31
N LYS A 277 -25.03 -12.74 -6.33
CA LYS A 277 -26.38 -12.14 -6.15
C LYS A 277 -26.66 -11.67 -4.73
N TRP A 278 -25.99 -12.28 -3.76
CA TRP A 278 -25.90 -11.87 -2.36
C TRP A 278 -24.50 -12.18 -1.85
N LEU A 279 -24.08 -11.50 -0.78
CA LEU A 279 -22.88 -11.82 -0.02
C LEU A 279 -23.28 -12.32 1.36
N ASP A 280 -22.68 -13.42 1.83
CA ASP A 280 -22.64 -13.72 3.25
C ASP A 280 -21.30 -13.24 3.82
N VAL A 281 -21.34 -12.22 4.67
CA VAL A 281 -20.18 -11.64 5.35
C VAL A 281 -20.06 -12.29 6.72
N VAL A 282 -18.95 -12.96 6.96
CA VAL A 282 -18.64 -13.64 8.22
C VAL A 282 -17.41 -13.00 8.84
N VAL A 283 -17.52 -12.59 10.10
CA VAL A 283 -16.40 -12.04 10.88
C VAL A 283 -16.08 -12.97 12.03
N THR A 284 -14.80 -13.31 12.20
CA THR A 284 -14.31 -14.13 13.31
C THR A 284 -13.29 -13.36 14.12
N THR A 285 -13.57 -13.13 15.40
CA THR A 285 -12.68 -12.44 16.33
C THR A 285 -11.83 -13.43 17.13
N ASN A 286 -10.72 -12.94 17.71
CA ASN A 286 -9.89 -13.74 18.60
C ASN A 286 -10.69 -14.20 19.83
N PRO A 287 -10.66 -15.49 20.23
CA PRO A 287 -11.32 -15.95 21.45
C PRO A 287 -10.86 -15.28 22.74
N GLY A 288 -9.62 -14.78 22.80
CA GLY A 288 -9.11 -13.99 23.93
C GLY A 288 -9.70 -12.58 24.02
N PHE A 289 -10.33 -12.09 22.95
CA PHE A 289 -10.91 -10.76 22.86
C PHE A 289 -12.41 -10.85 22.51
N PRO A 290 -13.27 -11.20 23.48
CA PRO A 290 -14.68 -11.45 23.22
C PRO A 290 -15.40 -10.15 22.89
N VAL A 291 -16.01 -10.08 21.71
CA VAL A 291 -16.85 -8.96 21.29
C VAL A 291 -18.30 -9.22 21.70
N GLY A 292 -18.95 -8.26 22.36
CA GLY A 292 -20.35 -8.40 22.77
C GLY A 292 -21.30 -8.29 21.58
N ARG A 293 -21.15 -7.22 20.80
CA ARG A 293 -21.94 -6.89 19.61
C ARG A 293 -21.06 -6.34 18.49
N MET A 294 -21.46 -6.61 17.24
CA MET A 294 -20.81 -6.07 16.05
C MET A 294 -21.85 -5.45 15.11
N ASP A 295 -21.59 -4.21 14.72
CA ASP A 295 -22.36 -3.48 13.72
C ASP A 295 -21.57 -3.51 12.39
N PHE A 296 -22.28 -3.81 11.31
CA PHE A 296 -21.77 -3.88 9.93
C PHE A 296 -22.42 -2.77 9.11
N LYS A 297 -21.61 -1.82 8.67
CA LYS A 297 -22.06 -0.68 7.87
C LYS A 297 -21.52 -0.82 6.47
N TYR A 298 -22.39 -0.70 5.46
CA TYR A 298 -21.98 -0.77 4.07
C TYR A 298 -22.64 0.31 3.21
N PHE A 299 -21.97 0.64 2.11
CA PHE A 299 -22.30 1.73 1.20
C PHE A 299 -22.28 1.25 -0.25
N VAL A 300 -23.21 1.78 -1.05
CA VAL A 300 -23.36 1.45 -2.48
C VAL A 300 -23.01 2.65 -3.38
N TYR A 301 -22.40 3.70 -2.83
CA TYR A 301 -21.91 4.87 -3.58
C TYR A 301 -20.41 5.09 -3.38
N ASN A 302 -19.71 5.46 -4.47
CA ASN A 302 -18.27 5.54 -4.57
C ASN A 302 -17.84 6.97 -5.01
N ASP A 303 -17.43 7.79 -4.06
CA ASP A 303 -16.42 8.84 -4.26
C ASP A 303 -15.48 8.79 -3.03
N PRO A 304 -14.20 8.42 -3.20
CA PRO A 304 -13.25 8.36 -2.10
C PRO A 304 -12.89 9.73 -1.51
N ALA A 305 -13.20 10.85 -2.18
CA ALA A 305 -12.85 12.18 -1.71
C ALA A 305 -13.89 12.78 -0.74
N GLN A 306 -13.38 13.51 0.26
CA GLN A 306 -14.06 14.50 1.13
C GLN A 306 -14.66 14.05 2.48
N CYS A 307 -14.50 14.96 3.46
CA CYS A 307 -15.06 14.94 4.82
C CYS A 307 -16.56 15.26 4.90
N ASP A 308 -17.17 15.75 3.82
CA ASP A 308 -18.58 16.18 3.76
C ASP A 308 -19.49 15.18 3.01
N ARG A 309 -19.35 13.88 3.32
CA ARG A 309 -20.22 12.86 2.68
C ARG A 309 -21.64 12.89 3.27
N PRO A 310 -22.69 12.81 2.43
CA PRO A 310 -24.00 12.35 2.90
C PRO A 310 -23.87 10.90 3.38
N LEU A 311 -24.09 10.67 4.68
CA LEU A 311 -24.02 9.37 5.35
C LEU A 311 -25.19 8.43 4.98
N THR A 312 -25.53 8.27 3.70
CA THR A 312 -26.49 7.24 3.27
C THR A 312 -25.79 5.88 3.20
N GLY A 313 -25.61 5.26 4.36
CA GLY A 313 -25.14 3.88 4.52
C GLY A 313 -26.21 3.02 5.21
N VAL A 314 -26.22 1.71 4.94
CA VAL A 314 -27.02 0.76 5.70
C VAL A 314 -26.15 0.27 6.86
N ASN A 315 -26.60 0.41 8.09
CA ASN A 315 -25.95 -0.22 9.24
C ASN A 315 -26.81 -1.38 9.77
N LEU A 316 -26.21 -2.56 9.91
CA LEU A 316 -26.85 -3.80 10.32
C LEU A 316 -26.14 -4.37 11.55
N VAL A 317 -26.90 -4.79 12.55
CA VAL A 317 -26.32 -5.61 13.63
C VAL A 317 -26.05 -7.00 13.09
N MET A 318 -24.80 -7.48 13.24
CA MET A 318 -24.41 -8.82 12.83
C MET A 318 -24.98 -9.89 13.78
N ASP A 319 -25.38 -11.02 13.21
CA ASP A 319 -25.95 -12.14 13.94
C ASP A 319 -24.81 -12.91 14.63
N LYS A 320 -24.82 -12.96 15.96
CA LYS A 320 -23.81 -13.66 16.76
C LYS A 320 -24.12 -15.16 16.80
N SER A 321 -23.14 -15.99 16.48
CA SER A 321 -23.29 -17.45 16.50
C SER A 321 -23.51 -17.97 17.92
N THR A 322 -24.47 -18.89 18.06
CA THR A 322 -24.75 -19.61 19.30
C THR A 322 -23.77 -20.74 19.58
N GLU A 323 -23.10 -21.25 18.54
CA GLU A 323 -22.13 -22.36 18.64
C GLU A 323 -20.70 -21.86 18.84
N SER A 324 -20.39 -20.65 18.36
CA SER A 324 -19.07 -20.04 18.43
C SER A 324 -19.21 -18.55 18.73
N PRO A 325 -19.10 -18.12 20.01
CA PRO A 325 -19.45 -16.76 20.42
C PRO A 325 -18.57 -15.65 19.82
N ASN A 326 -17.51 -16.01 19.10
CA ASN A 326 -16.59 -15.08 18.42
C ASN A 326 -16.84 -15.00 16.90
N VAL A 327 -17.93 -15.61 16.42
CA VAL A 327 -18.32 -15.61 15.00
C VAL A 327 -19.60 -14.81 14.84
N PHE A 328 -19.55 -13.86 13.91
CA PHE A 328 -20.64 -12.97 13.55
C PHE A 328 -20.92 -13.08 12.06
N SER A 329 -22.18 -13.01 11.64
CA SER A 329 -22.51 -13.03 10.22
C SER A 329 -23.63 -12.07 9.84
N LYS A 330 -23.60 -11.61 8.58
CA LYS A 330 -24.72 -10.91 7.97
C LYS A 330 -24.78 -11.14 6.47
N ARG A 331 -26.00 -11.23 5.93
CA ARG A 331 -26.24 -11.29 4.49
C ARG A 331 -26.49 -9.91 3.91
N VAL A 332 -25.81 -9.59 2.82
CA VAL A 332 -26.12 -8.46 1.93
C VAL A 332 -26.87 -9.01 0.72
N PRO A 333 -28.20 -8.77 0.60
CA PRO A 333 -28.99 -9.23 -0.54
C PRO A 333 -28.77 -8.35 -1.79
N ASP A 334 -29.23 -8.84 -2.94
CA ASP A 334 -29.40 -8.08 -4.18
C ASP A 334 -28.14 -7.34 -4.71
N VAL A 335 -26.97 -7.95 -4.52
CA VAL A 335 -25.70 -7.45 -5.08
C VAL A 335 -25.59 -7.82 -6.56
N THR A 336 -24.83 -7.04 -7.32
CA THR A 336 -24.62 -7.28 -8.76
C THR A 336 -23.14 -7.54 -9.05
N PRO A 337 -22.75 -8.55 -9.86
CA PRO A 337 -21.36 -8.78 -10.21
C PRO A 337 -20.69 -7.54 -10.82
N GLY A 338 -19.47 -7.26 -10.37
CA GLY A 338 -18.68 -6.08 -10.69
C GLY A 338 -19.12 -4.79 -9.99
N SER A 339 -20.14 -4.82 -9.13
CA SER A 339 -20.31 -3.75 -8.14
C SER A 339 -19.20 -3.81 -7.08
N ILE A 340 -18.87 -2.64 -6.52
CA ILE A 340 -17.99 -2.52 -5.36
C ILE A 340 -18.86 -2.25 -4.15
N ILE A 341 -18.65 -3.02 -3.09
CA ILE A 341 -19.25 -2.77 -1.78
C ILE A 341 -18.16 -2.23 -0.86
N ASP A 342 -18.34 -0.99 -0.41
CA ASP A 342 -17.54 -0.38 0.65
C ASP A 342 -18.21 -0.69 2.00
N PHE A 343 -17.44 -1.14 2.99
CA PHE A 343 -17.96 -1.46 4.31
C PHE A 343 -16.93 -1.33 5.44
N ASP A 344 -17.43 -1.10 6.64
CA ASP A 344 -16.68 -1.10 7.89
C ASP A 344 -17.48 -1.82 9.00
N PHE A 345 -16.77 -2.13 10.09
CA PHE A 345 -17.31 -2.77 11.28
C PHE A 345 -17.10 -1.86 12.49
N THR A 346 -18.11 -1.82 13.35
CA THR A 346 -18.00 -1.24 14.70
C THR A 346 -18.19 -2.37 15.72
N PHE A 347 -17.27 -2.47 16.67
CA PHE A 347 -17.23 -3.49 17.70
C PHE A 347 -17.59 -2.86 19.04
N THR A 348 -18.66 -3.32 19.69
CA THR A 348 -19.17 -2.74 20.93
C THR A 348 -19.34 -3.78 22.02
N ASP A 349 -19.70 -3.32 23.23
CA ASP A 349 -19.89 -4.17 24.42
C ASP A 349 -18.65 -5.03 24.73
N LEU A 350 -17.48 -4.38 24.65
CA LEU A 350 -16.17 -4.99 24.89
C LEU A 350 -15.91 -5.16 26.39
N PRO A 351 -15.05 -6.12 26.80
CA PRO A 351 -14.73 -6.34 28.21
C PRO A 351 -14.24 -5.05 28.87
N ALA A 352 -14.88 -4.65 29.97
CA ALA A 352 -14.68 -3.37 30.62
C ALA A 352 -13.22 -3.15 31.07
N GLY A 353 -12.60 -2.08 30.58
CA GLY A 353 -11.23 -1.68 30.94
C GLY A 353 -10.76 -0.37 30.28
N ASN A 354 -11.39 0.07 29.19
CA ASN A 354 -11.08 1.32 28.49
C ASN A 354 -12.36 2.18 28.34
N PRO A 355 -12.32 3.51 28.61
CA PRO A 355 -13.46 4.43 28.43
C PRO A 355 -14.00 4.55 26.98
N VAL A 356 -13.34 3.97 25.99
CA VAL A 356 -13.86 3.93 24.61
C VAL A 356 -14.87 2.78 24.49
N ALA A 357 -16.16 3.12 24.41
CA ALA A 357 -17.25 2.15 24.33
C ALA A 357 -17.29 1.33 23.02
N SER A 358 -16.41 1.60 22.06
CA SER A 358 -16.42 0.98 20.72
C SER A 358 -15.05 1.01 20.05
N TYR A 359 -14.71 -0.05 19.31
CA TYR A 359 -13.61 -0.04 18.32
C TYR A 359 -14.18 -0.07 16.90
N TYR A 360 -13.35 0.30 15.93
CA TYR A 360 -13.70 0.35 14.51
C TYR A 360 -12.76 -0.51 13.67
N SER A 361 -13.17 -0.87 12.46
CA SER A 361 -12.27 -1.44 11.45
C SER A 361 -11.70 -0.37 10.52
N ASP A 362 -10.79 -0.80 9.66
CA ASP A 362 -10.54 -0.16 8.36
C ASP A 362 -11.78 -0.16 7.45
N PHE A 363 -11.78 0.67 6.41
CA PHE A 363 -12.71 0.50 5.30
C PHE A 363 -12.23 -0.63 4.40
N HIS A 364 -13.17 -1.52 4.06
CA HIS A 364 -12.96 -2.65 3.20
C HIS A 364 -13.81 -2.48 1.95
N TYR A 365 -13.21 -2.82 0.82
CA TYR A 365 -13.82 -2.66 -0.49
C TYR A 365 -13.84 -4.02 -1.14
N TYR A 366 -14.99 -4.49 -1.58
CA TYR A 366 -15.14 -5.82 -2.14
C TYR A 366 -15.76 -5.79 -3.53
N GLN A 367 -15.12 -6.46 -4.49
CA GLN A 367 -15.59 -6.59 -5.86
C GLN A 367 -16.44 -7.86 -5.99
N VAL A 368 -17.74 -7.66 -6.13
CA VAL A 368 -18.73 -8.73 -6.26
C VAL A 368 -18.49 -9.54 -7.54
N GLY A 369 -18.64 -10.85 -7.47
CA GLY A 369 -18.37 -11.82 -8.52
C GLY A 369 -16.88 -12.13 -8.73
N ARG A 370 -15.95 -11.40 -8.09
CA ARG A 370 -14.50 -11.53 -8.34
C ARG A 370 -13.70 -12.09 -7.17
N GLY A 371 -14.26 -12.10 -5.96
CA GLY A 371 -13.52 -12.57 -4.79
C GLY A 371 -12.31 -11.71 -4.44
N ARG A 372 -12.33 -10.42 -4.78
CA ARG A 372 -11.18 -9.51 -4.62
C ARG A 372 -11.53 -8.31 -3.76
N PHE A 373 -10.61 -7.94 -2.88
CA PHE A 373 -10.66 -6.69 -2.16
C PHE A 373 -10.00 -5.54 -2.96
N GLY A 374 -10.67 -4.39 -3.02
CA GLY A 374 -10.15 -3.11 -3.53
C GLY A 374 -11.07 -2.34 -4.48
N HIS A 375 -10.72 -1.07 -4.74
CA HIS A 375 -11.57 -0.07 -5.40
C HIS A 375 -11.53 -0.12 -6.92
N THR A 376 -10.55 -0.80 -7.48
CA THR A 376 -10.36 -0.87 -8.93
C THR A 376 -10.04 -2.28 -9.37
N GLY A 377 -10.57 -2.67 -10.54
CA GLY A 377 -10.21 -3.92 -11.20
C GLY A 377 -8.85 -3.86 -11.89
N ASN A 378 -8.34 -2.65 -12.15
CA ASN A 378 -7.13 -2.45 -12.96
C ASN A 378 -5.90 -3.01 -12.25
N ARG A 379 -5.26 -4.02 -12.83
CA ARG A 379 -4.07 -4.67 -12.27
C ARG A 379 -2.91 -3.69 -12.05
N ARG A 380 -2.79 -2.65 -12.88
CA ARG A 380 -1.73 -1.64 -12.76
C ARG A 380 -1.87 -0.78 -11.52
N ALA A 381 -3.00 -0.80 -10.81
CA ALA A 381 -3.07 -0.16 -9.50
C ALA A 381 -2.28 -0.91 -8.41
N TYR A 382 -1.96 -2.21 -8.62
CA TYR A 382 -1.50 -3.11 -7.58
C TYR A 382 -0.08 -3.65 -7.87
N PRO A 383 0.99 -3.01 -7.36
CA PRO A 383 2.37 -3.42 -7.63
C PRO A 383 2.72 -4.85 -7.15
N ALA A 384 1.91 -5.44 -6.27
CA ALA A 384 2.04 -6.81 -5.79
C ALA A 384 0.72 -7.59 -5.91
N GLY A 385 -0.09 -7.29 -6.92
CA GLY A 385 -1.30 -8.06 -7.24
C GLY A 385 -2.30 -8.16 -6.08
N ARG A 386 -2.46 -9.37 -5.52
CA ARG A 386 -3.39 -9.63 -4.40
C ARG A 386 -2.82 -9.27 -3.03
N ALA A 387 -1.51 -9.09 -2.91
CA ALA A 387 -0.84 -8.70 -1.68
C ALA A 387 -0.88 -7.18 -1.44
N SER A 388 -0.92 -6.39 -2.52
CA SER A 388 -0.98 -4.94 -2.46
C SER A 388 -2.15 -4.45 -1.62
N ILE A 389 -1.91 -3.35 -0.91
CA ILE A 389 -3.01 -2.64 -0.26
C ILE A 389 -3.89 -1.98 -1.33
N PRO A 390 -5.21 -2.03 -1.17
CA PRO A 390 -6.11 -1.61 -2.24
C PRO A 390 -6.25 -0.10 -2.38
N HIS A 391 -5.97 0.63 -1.29
CA HIS A 391 -6.21 2.06 -1.18
C HIS A 391 -5.49 2.62 0.04
N VAL A 392 -5.09 3.88 -0.06
CA VAL A 392 -4.62 4.67 1.07
C VAL A 392 -5.45 5.94 1.16
N ILE A 393 -5.99 6.22 2.34
CA ILE A 393 -6.75 7.46 2.59
C ILE A 393 -5.80 8.65 2.63
N SER A 394 -4.62 8.42 3.20
CA SER A 394 -3.54 9.38 3.33
C SER A 394 -2.28 8.82 2.69
N PRO A 395 -1.62 9.52 1.77
CA PRO A 395 -0.33 9.09 1.25
C PRO A 395 0.75 9.01 2.35
N ARG A 396 0.63 9.76 3.45
CA ARG A 396 1.56 9.69 4.59
C ARG A 396 1.60 8.30 5.23
N PHE A 397 0.49 7.57 5.21
CA PHE A 397 0.39 6.22 5.80
C PHE A 397 0.56 5.11 4.75
N GLY A 398 1.06 5.43 3.55
CA GLY A 398 1.18 4.44 2.48
C GLY A 398 2.11 3.28 2.82
N PHE A 399 3.07 3.47 3.73
CA PHE A 399 4.05 2.45 4.07
C PHE A 399 3.69 1.61 5.31
N VAL A 400 2.82 2.09 6.20
CA VAL A 400 2.46 1.43 7.48
C VAL A 400 1.30 0.43 7.37
N GLN A 401 1.10 -0.14 6.19
CA GLN A 401 -0.03 -1.01 5.88
C GLN A 401 0.39 -2.48 5.73
N HIS A 402 -0.43 -3.36 6.28
CA HIS A 402 -0.24 -4.80 6.17
C HIS A 402 -0.73 -5.35 4.83
N ALA A 403 -0.16 -6.48 4.40
CA ALA A 403 -0.59 -7.18 3.21
C ALA A 403 -2.04 -7.66 3.30
N GLN A 404 -2.69 -7.65 2.14
CA GLN A 404 -3.97 -8.33 1.97
C GLN A 404 -3.77 -9.85 1.93
N GLY A 405 -4.73 -10.58 2.51
CA GLY A 405 -4.71 -12.05 2.51
C GLY A 405 -3.90 -12.71 3.63
N MET A 406 -3.43 -11.94 4.63
CA MET A 406 -2.95 -12.53 5.88
C MET A 406 -4.09 -13.26 6.61
N SER A 407 -3.75 -14.38 7.25
CA SER A 407 -4.65 -14.98 8.23
C SER A 407 -4.75 -14.11 9.50
N PRO A 408 -5.81 -14.25 10.31
CA PRO A 408 -5.93 -13.49 11.57
C PRO A 408 -4.73 -13.69 12.49
N GLY A 409 -4.19 -14.90 12.59
CA GLY A 409 -3.00 -15.17 13.40
C GLY A 409 -1.74 -14.50 12.86
N GLN A 410 -1.58 -14.38 11.54
CA GLN A 410 -0.47 -13.64 10.95
C GLN A 410 -0.59 -12.14 11.18
N LEU A 411 -1.79 -11.58 11.00
CA LEU A 411 -2.03 -10.16 11.29
C LEU A 411 -1.84 -9.85 12.78
N ASP A 412 -2.22 -10.76 13.67
CA ASP A 412 -1.97 -10.62 15.11
C ASP A 412 -0.46 -10.52 15.42
N ARG A 413 0.35 -11.43 14.86
CA ARG A 413 1.82 -11.35 14.99
C ARG A 413 2.42 -10.11 14.34
N PHE A 414 1.89 -9.68 13.19
CA PHE A 414 2.28 -8.42 12.55
C PHE A 414 2.03 -7.24 13.49
N MET A 415 0.87 -7.17 14.14
CA MET A 415 0.56 -6.09 15.09
C MET A 415 1.47 -6.15 16.34
N GLN A 416 1.77 -7.34 16.87
CA GLN A 416 2.73 -7.49 17.98
C GLN A 416 4.16 -7.07 17.57
N GLY A 417 4.56 -7.38 16.33
CA GLY A 417 5.80 -6.90 15.74
C GLY A 417 5.86 -5.39 15.60
N LYS A 418 4.75 -4.77 15.17
CA LYS A 418 4.59 -3.31 15.11
C LYS A 418 4.87 -2.66 16.47
N LEU A 419 4.35 -3.23 17.55
CA LEU A 419 4.59 -2.70 18.91
C LEU A 419 6.06 -2.71 19.27
N THR A 420 6.75 -3.82 18.99
CA THR A 420 8.19 -3.92 19.21
C THR A 420 8.95 -2.90 18.35
N PHE A 421 8.52 -2.72 17.10
CA PHE A 421 9.10 -1.79 16.15
C PHE A 421 8.94 -0.31 16.56
N GLU A 422 7.81 0.02 17.20
CA GLU A 422 7.46 1.37 17.66
C GLU A 422 7.76 1.63 19.14
N THR A 423 8.34 0.65 19.85
CA THR A 423 8.76 0.82 21.24
C THR A 423 9.98 1.75 21.29
N ASP A 424 9.93 2.74 22.17
CA ASP A 424 11.10 3.48 22.62
C ASP A 424 11.81 2.68 23.70
N PHE A 425 12.92 2.04 23.35
CA PHE A 425 13.64 1.12 24.23
C PHE A 425 14.39 1.82 25.36
N GLU A 426 14.53 3.16 25.33
CA GLU A 426 15.06 3.94 26.45
C GLU A 426 14.03 4.03 27.59
N SER A 427 12.75 4.15 27.23
CA SER A 427 11.67 4.36 28.20
C SER A 427 10.78 3.14 28.42
N GLY A 428 10.81 2.16 27.51
CA GLY A 428 9.90 1.01 27.47
C GLY A 428 8.49 1.33 26.99
N LYS A 429 8.25 2.56 26.52
CA LYS A 429 6.92 3.05 26.11
C LYS A 429 6.75 2.98 24.60
N LEU A 430 5.50 2.80 24.16
CA LEU A 430 5.16 2.90 22.73
C LEU A 430 5.19 4.35 22.25
N LEU A 431 5.70 4.61 21.05
CA LEU A 431 5.70 5.94 20.46
C LEU A 431 4.32 6.29 19.89
N ASN A 432 3.56 7.11 20.60
CA ASN A 432 2.36 7.77 20.08
C ASN A 432 2.78 9.06 19.36
N GLU A 433 3.19 8.99 18.09
CA GLU A 433 3.57 10.19 17.34
C GLU A 433 2.41 11.20 17.32
N GLN A 434 2.65 12.40 17.85
CA GLN A 434 1.64 13.45 17.92
C GLN A 434 1.35 13.99 16.52
N MET A 435 0.15 13.70 16.01
CA MET A 435 -0.31 14.30 14.76
C MET A 435 -1.08 15.60 15.05
N ARG A 436 -0.65 16.69 14.40
CA ARG A 436 -1.24 18.03 14.57
C ARG A 436 -2.55 18.23 13.80
N PHE A 437 -2.96 17.27 12.97
CA PHE A 437 -4.09 17.41 12.07
C PHE A 437 -5.28 16.58 12.55
N ASP A 438 -6.33 17.30 12.95
CA ASP A 438 -7.69 16.80 13.09
C ASP A 438 -8.53 17.57 12.06
N CYS A 439 -9.21 16.87 11.16
CA CYS A 439 -10.01 17.51 10.12
C CYS A 439 -11.04 18.43 10.76
N CYS A 440 -10.92 19.74 10.52
CA CYS A 440 -11.92 20.82 10.58
C CYS A 440 -13.01 20.84 11.68
N SER A 441 -13.02 19.98 12.72
CA SER A 441 -14.01 20.02 13.80
C SER A 441 -13.66 19.21 15.07
N GLY A 442 -12.48 18.61 15.20
CA GLY A 442 -12.08 17.98 16.47
C GLY A 442 -11.33 18.97 17.39
N PRO A 443 -11.45 18.85 18.73
CA PRO A 443 -10.89 19.86 19.61
C PRO A 443 -9.36 19.92 19.49
N LEU A 444 -8.83 21.10 19.16
CA LEU A 444 -7.51 21.52 19.64
C LEU A 444 -7.54 21.40 21.18
N GLY A 445 -7.07 20.28 21.72
CA GLY A 445 -7.08 20.04 23.16
C GLY A 445 -7.46 18.64 23.64
N PHE A 446 -7.53 17.62 22.78
CA PHE A 446 -7.55 16.24 23.30
C PHE A 446 -6.23 15.99 24.05
N GLN A 447 -6.31 15.78 25.37
CA GLN A 447 -5.17 15.27 26.13
C GLN A 447 -4.97 13.82 25.72
N TYR A 448 -3.88 13.57 24.99
CA TYR A 448 -3.48 12.20 24.69
C TYR A 448 -3.23 11.47 26.00
N PRO A 449 -3.78 10.26 26.19
CA PRO A 449 -3.33 9.41 27.28
C PRO A 449 -1.82 9.18 27.15
N ASN A 450 -1.15 9.02 28.28
CA ASN A 450 0.26 8.65 28.26
C ASN A 450 0.43 7.36 27.47
N SER A 451 1.46 7.31 26.62
CA SER A 451 1.84 6.06 25.95
C SER A 451 1.96 4.92 26.97
N PRO A 452 1.33 3.77 26.70
CA PRO A 452 1.45 2.62 27.59
C PRO A 452 2.88 2.11 27.57
N SER A 453 3.29 1.52 28.71
CA SER A 453 4.52 0.74 28.76
C SER A 453 4.26 -0.58 28.05
N PHE A 454 5.08 -0.90 27.06
CA PHE A 454 5.04 -2.21 26.39
C PHE A 454 5.97 -3.20 27.09
N ARG A 455 7.16 -2.74 27.47
CA ARG A 455 8.16 -3.55 28.17
C ARG A 455 9.04 -2.70 29.07
N GLU A 456 9.99 -3.35 29.75
CA GLU A 456 11.06 -2.65 30.48
C GLU A 456 12.06 -2.03 29.50
N ALA A 457 12.68 -0.91 29.93
CA ALA A 457 13.74 -0.23 29.19
C ALA A 457 15.01 -1.07 29.14
N VAL A 458 15.53 -1.32 27.94
CA VAL A 458 16.68 -2.21 27.69
C VAL A 458 17.62 -1.67 26.62
N LEU A 459 17.56 -0.37 26.31
CA LEU A 459 18.41 0.25 25.29
C LEU A 459 19.90 0.05 25.60
N GLY A 460 20.70 -0.13 24.55
CA GLY A 460 22.15 -0.20 24.65
C GLY A 460 22.79 1.05 25.24
N PRO A 461 24.00 0.94 25.80
CA PRO A 461 24.72 2.07 26.41
C PRO A 461 25.03 3.19 25.41
N ARG A 462 25.22 2.82 24.14
CA ARG A 462 25.45 3.69 22.99
C ARG A 462 24.58 3.23 21.84
N TYR A 463 24.08 4.17 21.06
CA TYR A 463 23.11 3.90 20.00
C TYR A 463 23.07 5.03 18.95
N SER A 464 22.34 4.79 17.87
CA SER A 464 21.98 5.78 16.85
C SER A 464 20.53 6.25 17.01
N ALA A 465 19.60 5.37 17.39
CA ALA A 465 18.21 5.72 17.70
C ALA A 465 17.61 4.81 18.79
N THR A 466 16.59 5.29 19.50
CA THR A 466 15.94 4.53 20.59
C THR A 466 14.78 3.63 20.13
N SER A 467 14.39 3.72 18.86
CA SER A 467 13.27 2.97 18.25
C SER A 467 13.47 2.84 16.75
N CYS A 468 12.89 1.81 16.11
CA CYS A 468 13.03 1.62 14.66
C CYS A 468 12.36 2.75 13.88
N VAL A 469 11.20 3.25 14.32
CA VAL A 469 10.45 4.33 13.62
C VAL A 469 11.09 5.71 13.70
N ARG A 470 12.03 5.94 14.62
CA ARG A 470 12.83 7.18 14.67
C ARG A 470 13.72 7.32 13.42
N CYS A 471 14.21 6.21 12.90
CA CYS A 471 14.93 6.16 11.63
C CYS A 471 13.99 5.92 10.45
N HIS A 472 13.06 4.98 10.60
CA HIS A 472 12.09 4.58 9.58
C HIS A 472 10.78 5.37 9.75
N VAL A 473 10.82 6.68 9.49
CA VAL A 473 9.68 7.58 9.69
C VAL A 473 8.45 7.06 8.94
N GLN A 474 7.40 6.66 9.68
CA GLN A 474 6.20 6.03 9.13
C GLN A 474 6.51 4.82 8.23
N ASP A 475 7.45 3.96 8.62
CA ASP A 475 8.04 2.85 7.83
C ASP A 475 8.68 3.26 6.49
N GLY A 476 8.74 4.57 6.28
CA GLY A 476 9.31 5.20 5.12
C GLY A 476 10.81 5.37 5.26
N ARG A 477 11.31 6.24 4.41
CA ARG A 477 12.71 6.60 4.32
C ARG A 477 13.07 7.61 5.40
N GLY A 478 14.31 7.58 5.87
CA GLY A 478 14.82 8.55 6.84
C GLY A 478 14.77 10.01 6.33
N ARG A 479 14.72 10.95 7.28
CA ARG A 479 14.83 12.39 7.00
C ARG A 479 16.27 12.86 7.18
N TYR A 480 16.70 13.82 6.36
CA TYR A 480 17.95 14.53 6.63
C TYR A 480 17.75 15.51 7.80
N PRO A 481 18.69 15.64 8.74
CA PRO A 481 18.58 16.61 9.83
C PRO A 481 18.61 18.05 9.31
N GLU A 482 17.87 18.94 10.00
CA GLU A 482 17.99 20.39 9.82
C GLU A 482 19.26 20.94 10.50
N ASP A 483 19.62 22.19 10.21
CA ASP A 483 20.83 22.82 10.75
C ASP A 483 20.77 22.86 12.30
N GLY A 484 21.73 22.17 12.94
CA GLY A 484 21.81 22.08 14.40
C GLY A 484 21.01 20.94 15.03
N GLU A 485 20.28 20.16 14.24
CA GLU A 485 19.66 18.91 14.69
C GLU A 485 20.69 17.76 14.76
N HIS A 486 20.36 16.76 15.58
CA HIS A 486 21.12 15.52 15.66
C HIS A 486 20.88 14.64 14.42
N VAL A 487 21.90 13.89 14.00
CA VAL A 487 21.79 12.97 12.87
C VAL A 487 21.18 11.64 13.36
N GLU A 488 19.87 11.48 13.23
CA GLU A 488 19.15 10.28 13.71
C GLU A 488 18.97 9.23 12.59
N SER A 489 18.53 9.64 11.38
CA SER A 489 18.21 8.71 10.28
C SER A 489 19.36 8.42 9.30
N ILE A 490 20.60 8.68 9.69
CA ILE A 490 21.79 8.34 8.90
C ILE A 490 22.80 7.66 9.82
N VAL A 491 23.19 6.44 9.47
CA VAL A 491 24.25 5.73 10.19
C VAL A 491 25.59 5.88 9.48
N PHE A 492 26.67 5.89 10.24
CA PHE A 492 28.04 6.02 9.73
C PHE A 492 28.81 4.75 10.00
N ASN A 493 28.81 3.84 9.02
CA ASN A 493 29.60 2.63 9.10
C ASN A 493 31.10 2.99 9.04
N VAL A 494 31.90 2.37 9.91
CA VAL A 494 33.35 2.55 10.00
C VAL A 494 34.08 1.22 9.96
N GLY A 495 35.28 1.22 9.41
CA GLY A 495 36.11 0.02 9.31
C GLY A 495 37.53 0.34 8.86
N ILE A 496 38.34 -0.71 8.67
CA ILE A 496 39.71 -0.60 8.12
C ILE A 496 39.88 -1.55 6.93
N PRO A 497 40.81 -1.28 5.99
CA PRO A 497 41.02 -2.13 4.83
C PRO A 497 41.29 -3.59 5.21
N GLY A 498 40.62 -4.50 4.49
CA GLY A 498 40.73 -5.94 4.69
C GLY A 498 39.37 -6.62 4.58
N SER A 499 39.38 -7.93 4.78
CA SER A 499 38.18 -8.76 4.85
C SER A 499 38.26 -9.61 6.10
N GLY A 500 37.14 -9.72 6.81
CA GLY A 500 36.94 -10.66 7.89
C GLY A 500 36.94 -12.12 7.41
N PRO A 501 36.93 -13.08 8.33
CA PRO A 501 37.02 -14.51 8.02
C PRO A 501 35.94 -15.03 7.06
N ASN A 502 34.76 -14.40 7.04
CA ASN A 502 33.64 -14.80 6.18
C ASN A 502 33.32 -13.75 5.10
N GLY A 503 34.25 -12.85 4.77
CA GLY A 503 34.04 -11.82 3.74
C GLY A 503 33.50 -10.48 4.27
N GLU A 504 33.12 -10.39 5.54
CA GLU A 504 32.56 -9.18 6.13
C GLU A 504 33.60 -8.05 6.27
N PRO A 505 33.20 -6.77 6.35
CA PRO A 505 34.13 -5.68 6.59
C PRO A 505 34.88 -5.84 7.92
N VAL A 506 36.18 -5.46 7.95
CA VAL A 506 36.97 -5.50 9.19
C VAL A 506 36.57 -4.30 10.07
N PRO A 507 36.11 -4.54 11.33
CA PRO A 507 35.73 -3.46 12.24
C PRO A 507 36.91 -2.52 12.54
N HIS A 508 36.59 -1.24 12.77
CA HIS A 508 37.55 -0.26 13.21
C HIS A 508 38.04 -0.57 14.63
N PRO A 509 39.35 -0.60 14.92
CA PRO A 509 39.87 -1.02 16.22
C PRO A 509 39.45 -0.11 17.38
N LEU A 510 39.11 1.16 17.11
CA LEU A 510 38.64 2.11 18.11
C LEU A 510 37.12 2.28 18.16
N TYR A 511 36.38 1.95 17.09
CA TYR A 511 34.98 2.35 16.92
C TYR A 511 34.05 1.21 16.46
N GLY A 512 34.54 -0.02 16.31
CA GLY A 512 33.68 -1.13 15.86
C GLY A 512 33.28 -0.98 14.39
N THR A 513 32.06 -1.37 14.02
CA THR A 513 31.58 -1.28 12.62
C THR A 513 30.77 -0.03 12.29
N GLN A 514 30.39 0.79 13.26
CA GLN A 514 29.55 1.98 13.10
C GLN A 514 29.79 2.97 14.25
N LEU A 515 29.72 4.27 13.99
CA LEU A 515 29.81 5.30 15.03
C LEU A 515 28.49 5.41 15.79
N ASP A 516 28.57 5.39 17.12
CA ASP A 516 27.41 5.66 17.98
C ASP A 516 27.34 7.15 18.34
N LEU A 517 26.33 7.83 17.80
CA LEU A 517 26.20 9.27 17.92
C LEU A 517 25.40 9.71 19.16
N ASP A 518 24.74 8.77 19.85
CA ASP A 518 23.99 9.01 21.07
C ASP A 518 24.29 7.94 22.14
N ALA A 519 23.91 8.22 23.39
CA ALA A 519 24.22 7.39 24.55
C ALA A 519 23.24 7.65 25.71
N ILE A 520 23.02 6.61 26.53
CA ILE A 520 22.23 6.75 27.76
C ILE A 520 22.95 7.63 28.80
N GLU A 521 22.21 8.13 29.78
CA GLU A 521 22.79 8.92 30.88
C GLU A 521 23.94 8.18 31.58
N GLY A 522 25.08 8.86 31.73
CA GLY A 522 26.29 8.30 32.33
C GLY A 522 27.27 7.67 31.32
N THR A 523 26.86 7.49 30.06
CA THR A 523 27.72 7.06 28.96
C THR A 523 28.03 8.24 28.03
N SER A 524 29.22 8.26 27.44
CA SER A 524 29.59 9.27 26.44
C SER A 524 29.38 8.74 25.01
N ILE A 525 28.88 9.61 24.13
CA ILE A 525 28.79 9.39 22.68
C ILE A 525 30.17 9.22 22.06
N GLU A 526 30.26 8.64 20.87
CA GLU A 526 31.55 8.43 20.19
C GLU A 526 31.99 9.60 19.33
N ALA A 527 31.04 10.34 18.75
CA ALA A 527 31.31 11.45 17.86
C ALA A 527 30.11 12.40 17.74
N ARG A 528 30.38 13.63 17.30
CA ARG A 528 29.37 14.50 16.67
C ARG A 528 29.68 14.60 15.19
N ILE A 529 28.65 14.48 14.35
CA ILE A 529 28.79 14.60 12.89
C ILE A 529 28.04 15.83 12.40
N GLY A 530 28.80 16.76 11.81
CA GLY A 530 28.26 17.87 11.05
C GLY A 530 28.16 17.54 9.56
N VAL A 531 27.30 18.24 8.83
CA VAL A 531 27.16 18.11 7.37
C VAL A 531 27.40 19.47 6.72
N GLN A 532 28.30 19.51 5.75
CA GLN A 532 28.44 20.61 4.81
C GLN A 532 28.03 20.17 3.40
N TRP A 533 27.29 21.02 2.71
CA TRP A 533 26.85 20.74 1.35
C TRP A 533 27.77 21.39 0.31
N LYS A 534 28.27 20.56 -0.61
CA LYS A 534 28.91 21.03 -1.84
C LYS A 534 27.91 21.00 -2.98
N TYR A 535 27.63 22.17 -3.56
CA TYR A 535 26.70 22.32 -4.67
C TYR A 535 27.40 22.18 -6.03
N ILE A 536 26.74 21.50 -6.97
CA ILE A 536 27.21 21.25 -8.33
C ILE A 536 26.13 21.74 -9.28
N LYS A 537 26.44 22.76 -10.08
CA LYS A 537 25.52 23.31 -11.07
C LYS A 537 25.73 22.64 -12.42
N GLY A 538 24.64 22.42 -13.13
CA GLY A 538 24.66 21.94 -14.51
C GLY A 538 23.48 22.47 -15.29
N THR A 539 23.34 22.00 -16.52
CA THR A 539 22.28 22.42 -17.45
C THR A 539 21.86 21.22 -18.29
N PHE A 540 20.57 21.07 -18.51
CA PHE A 540 20.00 20.16 -19.52
C PHE A 540 20.28 20.70 -20.92
N ASP A 541 20.17 19.87 -21.95
CA ASP A 541 20.47 20.28 -23.34
C ASP A 541 19.49 21.34 -23.87
N ASP A 542 18.29 21.42 -23.29
CA ASP A 542 17.30 22.47 -23.57
C ASP A 542 17.63 23.83 -22.92
N GLY A 543 18.73 23.92 -22.15
CA GLY A 543 19.17 25.12 -21.45
C GLY A 543 18.62 25.30 -20.04
N THR A 544 17.76 24.41 -19.56
CA THR A 544 17.23 24.45 -18.18
C THR A 544 18.36 24.16 -17.18
N SER A 545 18.55 25.00 -16.17
CA SER A 545 19.57 24.78 -15.14
C SER A 545 19.13 23.77 -14.08
N TYR A 546 20.07 23.01 -13.53
CA TYR A 546 19.86 22.20 -12.32
C TYR A 546 21.00 22.39 -11.32
N GLU A 547 20.77 22.01 -10.07
CA GLU A 547 21.77 22.04 -9.00
C GLU A 547 21.68 20.76 -8.16
N LEU A 548 22.77 20.01 -8.11
CA LEU A 548 22.95 18.85 -7.24
C LEU A 548 23.70 19.27 -5.97
N ARG A 549 23.55 18.49 -4.90
CA ARG A 549 24.35 18.64 -3.67
C ARG A 549 25.04 17.32 -3.31
N ARG A 550 26.25 17.40 -2.76
CA ARG A 550 27.01 16.28 -2.19
C ARG A 550 27.31 16.60 -0.72
N PRO A 551 27.09 15.66 0.22
CA PRO A 551 27.44 15.88 1.61
C PRO A 551 28.96 15.75 1.82
N VAL A 552 29.49 16.60 2.69
CA VAL A 552 30.84 16.55 3.25
C VAL A 552 30.65 16.47 4.76
N PHE A 553 30.94 15.30 5.31
CA PHE A 553 30.79 15.05 6.74
C PHE A 553 31.98 15.62 7.52
N ILE A 554 31.67 16.25 8.64
CA ILE A 554 32.63 16.85 9.57
C ILE A 554 32.59 16.04 10.85
N TYR A 555 33.74 15.48 11.23
CA TYR A 555 33.89 14.65 12.42
C TYR A 555 34.39 15.53 13.57
N GLU A 556 33.63 15.59 14.66
CA GLU A 556 33.90 16.47 15.80
C GLU A 556 33.82 15.71 17.12
N ASN A 557 34.59 16.13 18.13
CA ASN A 557 34.54 15.53 19.48
C ASN A 557 34.69 14.01 19.49
N MET A 558 35.63 13.49 18.71
CA MET A 558 35.89 12.05 18.57
C MET A 558 36.39 11.46 19.89
N ALA A 559 35.58 10.63 20.55
CA ALA A 559 35.82 10.18 21.93
C ALA A 559 37.10 9.35 22.09
N HIS A 560 37.48 8.57 21.06
CA HIS A 560 38.64 7.68 21.07
C HIS A 560 39.78 8.18 20.18
N GLY A 561 39.72 9.42 19.71
CA GLY A 561 40.67 10.01 18.76
C GLY A 561 40.25 9.86 17.29
N SER A 562 41.00 10.44 16.36
CA SER A 562 40.71 10.37 14.92
C SER A 562 40.50 8.92 14.43
N ILE A 563 39.50 8.72 13.56
CA ILE A 563 39.18 7.41 12.97
C ILE A 563 40.28 6.96 12.00
N GLY A 564 41.04 7.86 11.39
CA GLY A 564 42.08 7.45 10.47
C GLY A 564 42.88 8.60 9.91
N SER A 565 44.10 8.29 9.47
CA SER A 565 45.01 9.26 8.84
C SER A 565 44.45 9.96 7.59
N ASN A 566 43.44 9.36 6.94
CA ASN A 566 42.73 9.89 5.78
C ASN A 566 41.39 10.57 6.12
N VAL A 567 40.94 10.52 7.37
CA VAL A 567 39.66 11.10 7.82
C VAL A 567 39.94 12.08 8.98
N PRO A 568 40.25 13.35 8.67
CA PRO A 568 40.56 14.33 9.70
C PRO A 568 39.31 14.70 10.51
N ASP A 569 39.47 14.78 11.82
CA ASP A 569 38.51 15.38 12.75
C ASP A 569 38.86 16.87 13.00
N VAL A 570 37.88 17.65 13.44
CA VAL A 570 38.05 19.10 13.68
C VAL A 570 39.13 19.38 14.74
N ASP A 571 39.21 18.54 15.76
CA ASP A 571 40.14 18.70 16.87
C ASP A 571 41.55 18.16 16.56
N SER A 572 41.73 17.51 15.40
CA SER A 572 42.99 16.87 14.98
C SER A 572 43.57 15.95 16.07
N THR A 573 42.69 15.16 16.71
CA THR A 573 43.07 14.31 17.84
C THR A 573 43.93 13.12 17.38
N PRO A 574 45.03 12.80 18.08
CA PRO A 574 45.75 11.55 17.83
C PRO A 574 44.81 10.35 17.97
N GLY A 575 44.81 9.45 16.99
CA GLY A 575 43.87 8.33 16.92
C GLY A 575 44.46 7.14 16.18
N TYR A 576 43.69 6.53 15.27
CA TYR A 576 44.17 5.43 14.45
C TYR A 576 45.10 5.92 13.33
N ASP A 577 46.35 5.47 13.33
CA ASP A 577 47.37 5.90 12.36
C ASP A 577 47.22 5.29 10.94
N GLY A 578 46.27 4.35 10.76
CA GLY A 578 46.03 3.66 9.49
C GLY A 578 45.03 4.39 8.58
N VAL A 579 44.67 3.71 7.48
CA VAL A 579 43.58 4.14 6.59
C VAL A 579 42.27 3.63 7.16
N ALA A 580 41.27 4.50 7.27
CA ALA A 580 39.91 4.13 7.62
C ALA A 580 38.98 4.16 6.42
N MET A 581 37.95 3.33 6.49
CA MET A 581 36.84 3.27 5.56
C MET A 581 35.60 3.79 6.28
N VAL A 582 34.91 4.76 5.69
CA VAL A 582 33.68 5.33 6.23
C VAL A 582 32.61 5.38 5.14
N SER A 583 31.39 5.05 5.52
CA SER A 583 30.21 5.20 4.66
C SER A 583 29.01 5.70 5.45
N ALA A 584 28.41 6.79 4.99
CA ALA A 584 27.11 7.25 5.46
C ALA A 584 25.99 6.47 4.76
N ARG A 585 24.99 6.01 5.52
CA ARG A 585 23.84 5.25 5.02
C ARG A 585 22.54 5.83 5.57
N MET A 586 21.80 6.50 4.70
CA MET A 586 20.44 6.96 4.93
C MET A 586 19.51 5.77 5.12
N THR A 587 18.61 5.86 6.09
CA THR A 587 17.64 4.81 6.37
C THR A 587 16.72 4.55 5.16
N PRO A 588 16.61 3.30 4.66
CA PRO A 588 15.74 2.96 3.53
C PRO A 588 14.26 2.85 3.94
N MET A 589 13.35 2.93 2.95
CA MET A 589 11.94 2.59 3.16
C MET A 589 11.75 1.08 3.29
N LEU A 590 10.76 0.64 4.08
CA LEU A 590 10.54 -0.77 4.43
C LEU A 590 9.35 -1.41 3.70
N THR A 591 8.58 -0.64 2.94
CA THR A 591 7.41 -1.17 2.25
C THR A 591 7.77 -2.28 1.25
N GLY A 592 7.06 -3.41 1.32
CA GLY A 592 7.21 -4.54 0.39
C GLY A 592 8.48 -5.38 0.59
N VAL A 593 9.28 -5.16 1.64
CA VAL A 593 10.53 -5.92 1.84
C VAL A 593 10.30 -7.42 2.02
N GLY A 594 9.17 -7.84 2.59
CA GLY A 594 8.78 -9.26 2.63
C GLY A 594 8.56 -9.89 1.26
N LEU A 595 8.07 -9.14 0.28
CA LEU A 595 7.95 -9.61 -1.11
C LEU A 595 9.33 -9.75 -1.76
N LEU A 596 10.29 -8.90 -1.41
CA LEU A 596 11.68 -9.03 -1.85
C LEU A 596 12.37 -10.25 -1.22
N GLU A 597 12.11 -10.54 0.06
CA GLU A 597 12.56 -11.80 0.70
C GLU A 597 11.94 -13.00 -0.03
N ALA A 598 10.71 -12.87 -0.51
CA ALA A 598 10.00 -13.92 -1.23
C ALA A 598 10.52 -14.17 -2.66
N ILE A 599 11.40 -13.33 -3.24
CA ILE A 599 11.98 -13.60 -4.56
C ILE A 599 12.88 -14.85 -4.48
N SER A 600 12.81 -15.78 -5.44
CA SER A 600 13.69 -16.95 -5.42
C SER A 600 15.15 -16.57 -5.71
N GLU A 601 16.14 -17.27 -5.15
CA GLU A 601 17.55 -17.02 -5.53
C GLU A 601 17.78 -17.22 -7.02
N THR A 602 17.20 -18.27 -7.60
CA THR A 602 17.27 -18.55 -9.04
C THR A 602 16.80 -17.37 -9.88
N GLU A 603 15.75 -16.65 -9.46
CA GLU A 603 15.23 -15.48 -10.18
C GLU A 603 16.24 -14.31 -10.19
N ILE A 604 16.94 -14.09 -9.08
CA ILE A 604 18.00 -13.07 -8.98
C ILE A 604 19.19 -13.50 -9.84
N LEU A 605 19.65 -14.75 -9.65
CA LEU A 605 20.83 -15.29 -10.32
C LEU A 605 20.66 -15.40 -11.85
N ALA A 606 19.43 -15.59 -12.33
CA ALA A 606 19.13 -15.63 -13.76
C ALA A 606 19.36 -14.30 -14.48
N ARG A 607 19.57 -13.20 -13.73
CA ARG A 607 19.84 -11.86 -14.26
C ARG A 607 21.30 -11.42 -14.11
N GLU A 608 22.16 -12.24 -13.50
CA GLU A 608 23.58 -11.90 -13.40
C GLU A 608 24.19 -11.84 -14.80
N ASP A 609 24.82 -10.71 -15.12
CA ASP A 609 25.71 -10.55 -16.28
C ASP A 609 27.03 -9.91 -15.86
N ALA A 610 27.71 -10.53 -14.90
CA ALA A 610 28.95 -10.01 -14.33
C ALA A 610 30.10 -9.79 -15.34
N LEU A 611 29.96 -10.28 -16.58
CA LEU A 611 30.97 -10.17 -17.64
C LEU A 611 30.51 -9.29 -18.81
N ASP A 612 29.34 -8.65 -18.72
CA ASP A 612 28.76 -7.82 -19.80
C ASP A 612 28.79 -8.58 -21.14
N LEU A 613 28.19 -9.78 -21.15
CA LEU A 613 28.26 -10.71 -22.27
C LEU A 613 27.43 -10.24 -23.47
N ASP A 614 26.40 -9.41 -23.24
CA ASP A 614 25.60 -8.81 -24.31
C ASP A 614 26.14 -7.45 -24.79
N GLY A 615 27.11 -6.86 -24.07
CA GLY A 615 27.81 -5.64 -24.45
C GLY A 615 26.96 -4.38 -24.32
N ASP A 616 25.92 -4.41 -23.48
CA ASP A 616 25.08 -3.25 -23.18
C ASP A 616 25.74 -2.28 -22.18
N GLY A 617 26.87 -2.68 -21.58
CA GLY A 617 27.66 -1.89 -20.63
C GLY A 617 27.21 -2.02 -19.18
N ILE A 618 26.33 -2.97 -18.86
CA ILE A 618 25.79 -3.23 -17.53
C ILE A 618 26.30 -4.59 -17.05
N SER A 619 26.98 -4.64 -15.90
CA SER A 619 27.65 -5.85 -15.40
C SER A 619 27.07 -6.36 -14.08
N GLY A 620 25.74 -6.31 -13.97
CA GLY A 620 24.99 -6.63 -12.75
C GLY A 620 25.36 -7.99 -12.15
N ARG A 621 25.65 -8.03 -10.84
CA ARG A 621 25.92 -9.29 -10.12
C ARG A 621 25.35 -9.33 -8.70
N ALA A 622 24.99 -10.51 -8.21
CA ALA A 622 24.47 -10.63 -6.86
C ALA A 622 25.62 -10.68 -5.84
N ASN A 623 25.41 -10.04 -4.68
CA ASN A 623 26.35 -10.16 -3.58
C ASN A 623 26.27 -11.56 -2.95
N ARG A 624 27.41 -12.12 -2.53
CA ARG A 624 27.46 -13.38 -1.76
C ARG A 624 27.86 -13.04 -0.33
N VAL A 625 27.00 -13.38 0.62
CA VAL A 625 27.09 -12.88 2.00
C VAL A 625 27.00 -14.02 3.01
N TRP A 626 27.58 -13.81 4.18
CA TRP A 626 27.52 -14.77 5.27
C TRP A 626 26.15 -14.79 5.95
N ASP A 627 25.49 -15.93 5.93
CA ASP A 627 24.33 -16.22 6.77
C ASP A 627 24.79 -16.88 8.08
N ARG A 628 24.53 -16.21 9.20
CA ARG A 628 24.90 -16.68 10.54
C ARG A 628 24.07 -17.88 10.98
N ALA A 629 22.85 -18.03 10.48
CA ALA A 629 21.96 -19.12 10.87
C ALA A 629 22.40 -20.45 10.24
N SER A 630 22.69 -20.46 8.93
CA SER A 630 23.21 -21.64 8.24
C SER A 630 24.72 -21.84 8.42
N GLY A 631 25.49 -20.77 8.61
CA GLY A 631 26.95 -20.83 8.61
C GLY A 631 27.55 -21.05 7.21
N ASP A 632 26.89 -20.51 6.18
CA ASP A 632 27.29 -20.62 4.77
C ASP A 632 27.20 -19.26 4.05
N GLN A 633 27.81 -19.18 2.86
CA GLN A 633 27.65 -18.05 1.94
C GLN A 633 26.38 -18.21 1.10
N VAL A 634 25.51 -17.21 1.08
CA VAL A 634 24.23 -17.21 0.37
C VAL A 634 24.05 -15.92 -0.45
N VAL A 635 22.98 -15.82 -1.24
CA VAL A 635 22.67 -14.60 -1.99
C VAL A 635 22.20 -13.50 -1.02
N GLY A 636 22.88 -12.35 -1.07
CA GLY A 636 22.52 -11.17 -0.32
C GLY A 636 21.37 -10.39 -0.97
N ARG A 637 20.52 -9.76 -0.15
CA ARG A 637 19.27 -9.11 -0.60
C ARG A 637 19.03 -7.75 0.03
N PHE A 638 19.34 -7.62 1.32
CA PHE A 638 19.00 -6.46 2.13
C PHE A 638 20.20 -5.58 2.46
N GLY A 639 19.92 -4.34 2.82
CA GLY A 639 20.90 -3.28 2.89
C GLY A 639 21.18 -2.64 1.52
N TRP A 640 21.99 -1.58 1.56
CA TRP A 640 22.34 -0.77 0.39
C TRP A 640 23.29 -1.47 -0.60
N LYS A 641 24.08 -2.45 -0.12
CA LYS A 641 24.97 -3.29 -0.93
C LYS A 641 24.58 -4.77 -0.89
N ALA A 642 23.28 -5.05 -0.65
CA ALA A 642 22.77 -6.41 -0.51
C ALA A 642 23.57 -7.25 0.51
N SER A 643 24.04 -6.66 1.61
CA SER A 643 24.98 -7.30 2.55
C SER A 643 24.33 -8.19 3.62
N GLN A 644 22.99 -8.28 3.66
CA GLN A 644 22.26 -9.20 4.54
C GLN A 644 21.40 -10.19 3.73
N PRO A 645 21.32 -11.46 4.16
CA PRO A 645 20.63 -12.51 3.42
C PRO A 645 19.10 -12.44 3.57
N ASP A 646 18.61 -12.15 4.76
CA ASP A 646 17.19 -12.14 5.11
C ASP A 646 16.83 -11.00 6.07
N LEU A 647 15.53 -10.82 6.31
CA LEU A 647 15.00 -9.80 7.22
C LEU A 647 15.31 -10.08 8.69
N LEU A 648 15.47 -11.35 9.08
CA LEU A 648 15.75 -11.73 10.47
C LEU A 648 17.16 -11.27 10.87
N GLN A 649 18.17 -11.60 10.06
CA GLN A 649 19.55 -11.17 10.28
C GLN A 649 19.68 -9.64 10.12
N GLN A 650 18.96 -9.03 9.18
CA GLN A 650 18.92 -7.56 9.04
C GLN A 650 18.37 -6.87 10.29
N ALA A 651 17.24 -7.34 10.83
CA ALA A 651 16.64 -6.78 12.05
C ALA A 651 17.54 -7.01 13.28
N ALA A 652 18.10 -8.22 13.42
CA ALA A 652 19.01 -8.54 14.50
C ALA A 652 20.30 -7.70 14.45
N LYS A 653 20.81 -7.40 13.26
CA LYS A 653 21.95 -6.49 13.08
C LYS A 653 21.58 -5.06 13.46
N ALA A 654 20.41 -4.58 13.05
CA ALA A 654 19.94 -3.23 13.38
C ALA A 654 19.76 -3.05 14.90
N PHE A 655 19.16 -4.01 15.60
CA PHE A 655 19.08 -3.97 17.07
C PHE A 655 20.47 -3.87 17.72
N ASN A 656 21.45 -4.61 17.20
CA ASN A 656 22.80 -4.60 17.73
C ASN A 656 23.58 -3.32 17.41
N ARG A 657 23.47 -2.79 16.20
CA ARG A 657 24.27 -1.64 15.73
C ARG A 657 23.60 -0.29 15.92
N ASP A 658 22.31 -0.21 15.66
CA ASP A 658 21.59 1.05 15.67
C ASP A 658 21.04 1.37 17.06
N MET A 659 20.87 0.36 17.91
CA MET A 659 20.28 0.49 19.25
C MET A 659 21.16 -0.08 20.37
N GLY A 660 22.31 -0.65 20.04
CA GLY A 660 23.27 -1.20 21.01
C GLY A 660 22.71 -2.37 21.84
N MET A 661 21.81 -3.19 21.30
CA MET A 661 21.15 -4.29 22.03
C MET A 661 21.63 -5.65 21.52
N ARG A 662 22.11 -6.52 22.42
CA ARG A 662 22.51 -7.89 22.05
C ARG A 662 21.30 -8.76 21.83
N ASN A 663 21.50 -9.77 21.00
CA ASN A 663 20.50 -10.77 20.69
C ASN A 663 21.15 -12.11 20.32
N PRO A 664 20.38 -13.20 20.21
CA PRO A 664 20.93 -14.53 19.93
C PRO A 664 21.74 -14.65 18.62
N ILE A 665 21.51 -13.79 17.62
CA ILE A 665 22.26 -13.79 16.33
C ILE A 665 23.53 -12.94 16.44
N PHE A 666 23.46 -11.82 17.17
CA PHE A 666 24.58 -10.91 17.47
C PHE A 666 24.77 -10.78 18.98
N PRO A 667 25.43 -11.78 19.63
CA PRO A 667 25.52 -11.87 21.09
C PRO A 667 26.56 -10.94 21.71
N GLN A 668 27.33 -10.22 20.89
CA GLN A 668 28.36 -9.30 21.33
C GLN A 668 27.92 -7.87 21.00
N GLN A 669 28.16 -6.95 21.92
CA GLN A 669 28.11 -5.52 21.58
C GLN A 669 29.18 -5.23 20.55
N ASP A 670 28.87 -4.42 19.55
CA ASP A 670 29.88 -3.99 18.60
C ASP A 670 30.52 -2.67 19.03
N CYS A 671 31.79 -2.80 19.36
CA CYS A 671 32.67 -1.78 19.89
C CYS A 671 34.08 -2.08 19.36
N GLY A 672 34.93 -1.06 19.32
CA GLY A 672 36.32 -1.25 18.94
C GLY A 672 37.02 -2.25 19.86
N SER A 673 37.85 -3.13 19.31
CA SER A 673 38.66 -4.09 20.09
C SER A 673 39.60 -3.44 21.11
N SER A 674 39.84 -2.12 20.98
CA SER A 674 40.64 -1.31 21.90
C SER A 674 39.80 -0.66 23.02
N GLN A 675 38.48 -0.85 23.04
CA GLN A 675 37.59 -0.34 24.08
C GLN A 675 37.46 -1.40 25.21
N PRO A 676 38.06 -1.18 26.39
CA PRO A 676 37.99 -2.14 27.50
C PRO A 676 36.60 -2.20 28.17
N ASP A 677 35.78 -1.16 27.99
CA ASP A 677 34.49 -0.94 28.65
C ASP A 677 33.29 -1.19 27.72
N CYS A 678 33.41 -2.16 26.80
CA CYS A 678 32.28 -2.60 25.99
C CYS A 678 31.23 -3.21 26.94
N ALA A 679 30.26 -2.39 27.36
CA ALA A 679 29.57 -2.58 28.62
C ALA A 679 28.82 -3.91 28.65
N ASP A 680 29.18 -4.76 29.61
CA ASP A 680 28.33 -5.87 30.02
C ASP A 680 27.22 -5.29 30.90
N THR A 681 26.00 -5.23 30.36
CA THR A 681 24.82 -4.75 31.10
C THR A 681 24.36 -5.75 32.17
N GLY A 682 24.97 -6.94 32.21
CA GLY A 682 24.56 -8.05 33.08
C GLY A 682 23.31 -8.80 32.59
N ILE A 683 22.70 -8.33 31.49
CA ILE A 683 21.64 -9.01 30.76
C ILE A 683 22.29 -9.90 29.69
N GLU A 684 21.80 -11.12 29.47
CA GLU A 684 22.36 -11.99 28.42
C GLU A 684 22.01 -11.46 27.02
N PHE A 685 20.72 -11.23 26.77
CA PHE A 685 20.20 -10.59 25.57
C PHE A 685 19.13 -9.57 25.94
N GLU A 686 19.32 -8.32 25.52
CA GLU A 686 18.30 -7.27 25.67
C GLU A 686 17.09 -7.52 24.76
N ILE A 687 17.32 -8.16 23.60
CA ILE A 687 16.29 -8.59 22.65
C ILE A 687 16.33 -10.11 22.48
N GLU A 688 15.20 -10.77 22.74
CA GLU A 688 15.08 -12.22 22.64
C GLU A 688 14.60 -12.70 21.25
N SER A 689 14.70 -14.01 20.99
CA SER A 689 14.31 -14.61 19.69
C SER A 689 12.85 -14.33 19.32
N VAL A 690 11.95 -14.31 20.30
CA VAL A 690 10.52 -14.02 20.07
C VAL A 690 10.33 -12.63 19.48
N GLU A 691 11.08 -11.64 19.96
CA GLU A 691 10.95 -10.25 19.54
C GLU A 691 11.57 -10.04 18.16
N LEU A 692 12.69 -10.71 17.89
CA LEU A 692 13.25 -10.77 16.53
C LEU A 692 12.27 -11.37 15.54
N ASP A 693 11.62 -12.48 15.89
CA ASP A 693 10.60 -13.11 15.05
C ASP A 693 9.39 -12.20 14.83
N LEU A 694 8.93 -11.50 15.87
CA LEU A 694 7.81 -10.56 15.74
C LEU A 694 8.14 -9.37 14.83
N VAL A 695 9.31 -8.76 14.99
CA VAL A 695 9.76 -7.69 14.08
C VAL A 695 9.94 -8.21 12.65
N ARG A 696 10.45 -9.42 12.47
CA ARG A 696 10.51 -10.06 11.16
C ARG A 696 9.12 -10.22 10.55
N GLU A 697 8.14 -10.70 11.31
CA GLU A 697 6.75 -10.87 10.84
C GLU A 697 6.10 -9.53 10.48
N TYR A 698 6.43 -8.46 11.20
CA TYR A 698 6.05 -7.10 10.83
C TYR A 698 6.62 -6.72 9.46
N LEU A 699 7.94 -6.80 9.29
CA LEU A 699 8.62 -6.46 8.03
C LEU A 699 8.17 -7.33 6.84
N LEU A 700 7.95 -8.63 7.08
CA LEU A 700 7.40 -9.56 6.09
C LEU A 700 6.03 -9.11 5.61
N GLY A 701 5.24 -8.53 6.52
CA GLY A 701 3.86 -8.17 6.30
C GLY A 701 3.61 -6.81 5.66
N LEU A 702 4.62 -5.94 5.58
CA LEU A 702 4.47 -4.61 4.98
C LEU A 702 4.24 -4.73 3.46
N ALA A 703 3.13 -4.19 2.97
CA ALA A 703 2.76 -4.26 1.56
C ALA A 703 2.93 -2.92 0.83
N PRO A 704 3.29 -2.94 -0.46
CA PRO A 704 3.45 -1.73 -1.25
C PRO A 704 2.11 -1.03 -1.49
N PRO A 705 2.08 0.32 -1.38
CA PRO A 705 0.87 1.11 -1.62
C PRO A 705 0.38 1.07 -3.07
N PRO A 706 -0.89 1.46 -3.32
CA PRO A 706 -1.44 1.45 -4.66
C PRO A 706 -0.75 2.51 -5.53
N ARG A 707 -0.88 2.35 -6.85
CA ARG A 707 -0.47 3.33 -7.84
C ARG A 707 -1.68 4.12 -8.28
N TYR A 708 -1.53 5.41 -8.55
CA TYR A 708 -2.63 6.29 -8.96
C TYR A 708 -2.46 6.87 -10.37
N ASN A 709 -1.25 6.81 -10.93
CA ASN A 709 -0.87 7.39 -12.22
C ASN A 709 -1.09 6.45 -13.43
N TYR A 710 -1.59 5.22 -13.24
CA TYR A 710 -1.56 4.18 -14.27
C TYR A 710 -2.51 4.42 -15.47
N GLU A 711 -3.35 5.45 -15.39
CA GLU A 711 -4.20 5.96 -16.47
C GLU A 711 -3.81 7.38 -16.91
N ASP A 712 -2.81 7.99 -16.26
CA ASP A 712 -2.30 9.31 -16.62
C ASP A 712 -1.49 9.22 -17.92
N PRO A 713 -1.89 9.94 -18.99
CA PRO A 713 -1.13 9.98 -20.24
C PRO A 713 0.34 10.40 -20.04
N MET A 714 0.66 11.26 -19.06
CA MET A 714 2.04 11.65 -18.79
C MET A 714 2.87 10.49 -18.23
N ALA A 715 2.30 9.69 -17.33
CA ALA A 715 3.00 8.53 -16.80
C ALA A 715 3.14 7.41 -17.84
N ILE A 716 2.17 7.27 -18.75
CA ILE A 716 2.28 6.34 -19.89
C ILE A 716 3.42 6.77 -20.82
N GLU A 717 3.53 8.06 -21.15
CA GLU A 717 4.68 8.57 -21.92
C GLU A 717 6.00 8.39 -21.15
N GLY A 718 6.01 8.68 -19.85
CA GLY A 718 7.17 8.49 -18.99
C GLY A 718 7.69 7.05 -18.96
N MET A 719 6.80 6.07 -19.07
CA MET A 719 7.15 4.65 -19.20
C MET A 719 7.96 4.37 -20.47
N HIS A 720 7.56 4.96 -21.61
CA HIS A 720 8.29 4.84 -22.87
C HIS A 720 9.68 5.48 -22.76
N LEU A 721 9.76 6.68 -22.19
CA LEU A 721 11.01 7.39 -21.94
C LEU A 721 11.94 6.64 -20.96
N PHE A 722 11.37 5.97 -19.96
CA PHE A 722 12.12 5.13 -19.02
C PHE A 722 12.77 3.94 -19.71
N LYS A 723 12.05 3.31 -20.66
CA LYS A 723 12.64 2.25 -21.50
C LYS A 723 13.68 2.80 -22.46
N GLU A 724 13.39 3.89 -23.14
CA GLU A 724 14.29 4.52 -24.13
C GLU A 724 15.62 4.96 -23.50
N ALA A 725 15.56 5.50 -22.27
CA ALA A 725 16.75 5.83 -21.48
C ALA A 725 17.45 4.58 -20.89
N ASN A 726 17.01 3.37 -21.23
CA ASN A 726 17.53 2.10 -20.72
C ASN A 726 17.48 1.91 -19.19
N CYS A 727 16.65 2.66 -18.46
CA CYS A 727 16.58 2.57 -16.99
C CYS A 727 16.11 1.17 -16.52
N HIS A 728 15.24 0.54 -17.31
CA HIS A 728 14.65 -0.78 -17.03
C HIS A 728 15.65 -1.94 -17.02
N ALA A 729 16.87 -1.75 -17.53
CA ALA A 729 17.89 -2.80 -17.57
C ALA A 729 18.34 -3.23 -16.16
N CYS A 730 18.60 -2.28 -15.26
CA CYS A 730 18.84 -2.57 -13.82
C CYS A 730 17.54 -2.51 -13.01
N HIS A 731 16.69 -1.50 -13.28
CA HIS A 731 15.39 -1.37 -12.62
C HIS A 731 14.34 -2.28 -13.26
N THR A 732 14.61 -3.60 -13.24
CA THR A 732 13.80 -4.59 -13.96
C THR A 732 12.35 -4.58 -13.47
N PRO A 733 11.36 -4.41 -14.36
CA PRO A 733 9.98 -4.14 -13.92
C PRO A 733 9.38 -5.23 -13.05
N ARG A 734 9.64 -6.50 -13.36
CA ARG A 734 9.00 -7.64 -12.69
C ARG A 734 9.99 -8.65 -12.14
N MET A 735 9.63 -9.23 -11.00
CA MET A 735 10.33 -10.34 -10.35
C MET A 735 9.33 -11.44 -9.97
N LEU A 736 9.75 -12.70 -10.02
CA LEU A 736 8.95 -13.84 -9.58
C LEU A 736 9.25 -14.24 -8.13
N THR A 737 8.19 -14.28 -7.29
CA THR A 737 8.30 -14.82 -5.94
C THR A 737 8.25 -16.35 -5.91
N ARG A 738 8.90 -16.94 -4.91
CA ARG A 738 8.93 -18.38 -4.67
C ARG A 738 7.56 -18.92 -4.27
N SER A 739 7.36 -20.22 -4.46
CA SER A 739 6.10 -20.90 -4.13
C SER A 739 5.89 -21.12 -2.64
N ASP A 740 6.94 -20.98 -1.83
CA ASP A 740 6.98 -21.26 -0.40
C ASP A 740 7.32 -20.00 0.41
N HIS A 741 6.27 -19.30 0.83
CA HIS A 741 6.36 -18.13 1.70
C HIS A 741 5.35 -18.22 2.85
N PRO A 742 5.63 -17.76 4.08
CA PRO A 742 4.66 -17.83 5.17
C PRO A 742 3.32 -17.16 4.82
N ILE A 743 3.36 -15.98 4.20
CA ILE A 743 2.19 -15.27 3.68
C ILE A 743 1.78 -15.88 2.34
N GLU A 744 0.60 -16.49 2.28
CA GLU A 744 0.10 -17.19 1.07
C GLU A 744 -0.05 -16.25 -0.12
N SER A 745 -0.56 -15.04 0.13
CA SER A 745 -0.74 -14.03 -0.91
C SER A 745 0.56 -13.53 -1.53
N TYR A 746 1.74 -13.94 -1.05
CA TYR A 746 3.05 -13.60 -1.62
C TYR A 746 3.62 -14.70 -2.52
N ARG A 747 3.01 -15.90 -2.57
CA ARG A 747 3.57 -17.07 -3.24
C ARG A 747 3.32 -17.06 -4.74
N SER A 748 4.34 -17.41 -5.54
CA SER A 748 4.22 -17.62 -6.99
C SER A 748 3.58 -16.45 -7.74
N GLN A 749 3.99 -15.23 -7.44
CA GLN A 749 3.46 -14.00 -8.05
C GLN A 749 4.54 -13.26 -8.81
N HIS A 750 4.14 -12.69 -9.95
CA HIS A 750 4.89 -11.59 -10.54
C HIS A 750 4.56 -10.32 -9.77
N ILE A 751 5.57 -9.80 -9.10
CA ILE A 751 5.54 -8.51 -8.41
C ILE A 751 6.25 -7.47 -9.29
N GLU A 752 5.93 -6.19 -9.10
CA GLU A 752 6.45 -5.08 -9.90
C GLU A 752 7.32 -4.11 -9.05
N PRO A 753 8.46 -4.55 -8.51
CA PRO A 753 9.28 -3.74 -7.63
C PRO A 753 10.26 -2.81 -8.37
N PHE A 754 10.49 -3.01 -9.68
CA PHE A 754 11.45 -2.25 -10.47
C PHE A 754 12.89 -2.32 -9.91
N THR A 755 13.37 -3.55 -9.75
CA THR A 755 14.71 -3.89 -9.24
C THR A 755 15.06 -5.32 -9.63
N ASP A 756 16.33 -5.58 -9.90
CA ASP A 756 16.92 -6.92 -10.06
C ASP A 756 17.59 -7.46 -8.78
N LEU A 757 17.70 -6.62 -7.74
CA LEU A 757 18.46 -6.86 -6.51
C LEU A 757 19.97 -7.11 -6.71
N LEU A 758 20.52 -6.76 -7.88
CA LEU A 758 21.93 -6.93 -8.20
C LEU A 758 22.73 -5.67 -7.83
N LEU A 759 24.06 -5.84 -7.74
CA LEU A 759 25.05 -4.79 -7.57
C LEU A 759 25.44 -4.22 -8.93
N HIS A 760 25.48 -2.89 -9.02
CA HIS A 760 25.91 -2.14 -10.20
C HIS A 760 26.92 -1.07 -9.81
N ASP A 761 27.93 -0.84 -10.66
CA ASP A 761 28.86 0.28 -10.52
C ASP A 761 28.13 1.60 -10.85
N MET A 762 27.91 2.43 -9.83
CA MET A 762 27.26 3.73 -9.97
C MET A 762 28.25 4.89 -10.14
N GLY A 763 29.52 4.57 -10.36
CA GLY A 763 30.61 5.48 -10.63
C GLY A 763 31.15 6.24 -9.42
N PRO A 764 32.26 6.98 -9.60
CA PRO A 764 32.96 7.67 -8.52
C PRO A 764 32.14 8.81 -7.87
N GLY A 765 31.06 9.24 -8.53
CA GLY A 765 30.13 10.23 -7.97
C GLY A 765 29.37 9.70 -6.75
N LEU A 766 29.04 8.40 -6.75
CA LEU A 766 28.28 7.72 -5.70
C LEU A 766 29.11 6.72 -4.90
N ALA A 767 30.39 6.57 -5.20
CA ALA A 767 31.26 5.68 -4.46
C ALA A 767 31.44 6.08 -2.99
N ASP A 768 31.47 5.07 -2.11
CA ASP A 768 32.00 5.16 -0.77
C ASP A 768 33.39 4.49 -0.68
N SER A 769 33.93 4.37 0.53
CA SER A 769 35.22 3.70 0.77
C SER A 769 35.08 2.31 1.39
N MET A 770 33.86 1.78 1.48
CA MET A 770 33.54 0.62 2.30
C MET A 770 33.05 -0.55 1.42
N PRO A 771 33.93 -1.54 1.14
CA PRO A 771 33.48 -2.79 0.54
C PRO A 771 32.64 -3.59 1.54
N GLU A 772 31.66 -4.34 1.03
CA GLU A 772 30.81 -5.24 1.82
C GLU A 772 30.70 -6.57 1.08
N PHE A 773 31.45 -7.58 1.56
CA PHE A 773 31.60 -8.85 0.86
C PHE A 773 32.14 -8.66 -0.57
N ASN A 774 31.40 -9.08 -1.60
CA ASN A 774 31.82 -8.96 -3.00
C ASN A 774 31.47 -7.60 -3.63
N ALA A 775 30.80 -6.71 -2.89
CA ALA A 775 30.52 -5.35 -3.33
C ALA A 775 31.71 -4.45 -3.01
N ASP A 776 32.22 -3.75 -4.01
CA ASP A 776 33.26 -2.73 -3.83
C ASP A 776 32.67 -1.37 -3.41
N GLY A 777 33.50 -0.32 -3.37
CA GLY A 777 33.08 1.03 -2.98
C GLY A 777 32.13 1.74 -3.95
N ASN A 778 32.18 1.43 -5.24
CA ASN A 778 31.34 2.05 -6.28
C ASN A 778 30.00 1.34 -6.48
N GLU A 779 29.90 0.12 -5.96
CA GLU A 779 28.78 -0.76 -6.22
C GLU A 779 27.63 -0.61 -5.23
N TRP A 780 26.42 -0.55 -5.77
CA TRP A 780 25.20 -0.42 -5.01
C TRP A 780 24.16 -1.40 -5.50
N ARG A 781 23.36 -1.92 -4.57
CA ARG A 781 22.20 -2.73 -4.93
C ARG A 781 21.14 -1.83 -5.57
N THR A 782 20.57 -2.23 -6.71
CA THR A 782 19.41 -1.55 -7.29
C THR A 782 18.25 -1.51 -6.28
N PRO A 783 17.83 -0.35 -5.73
CA PRO A 783 16.69 -0.30 -4.82
C PRO A 783 15.36 -0.46 -5.58
N PRO A 784 14.30 -1.03 -4.98
CA PRO A 784 12.98 -1.06 -5.59
C PRO A 784 12.45 0.37 -5.80
N LEU A 785 11.82 0.63 -6.96
CA LEU A 785 11.21 1.93 -7.28
C LEU A 785 9.71 2.00 -6.97
N TRP A 786 9.09 0.92 -6.49
CA TRP A 786 7.69 1.02 -6.09
C TRP A 786 7.53 2.06 -4.97
N ALA A 787 6.41 2.78 -4.99
CA ALA A 787 6.01 3.70 -3.94
C ALA A 787 6.92 4.94 -3.69
N LEU A 788 7.79 5.32 -4.64
CA LEU A 788 8.63 6.51 -4.49
C LEU A 788 7.84 7.81 -4.30
N GLY A 789 6.68 7.93 -4.93
CA GLY A 789 5.79 9.09 -4.81
C GLY A 789 5.28 9.31 -3.38
N TYR A 790 5.31 8.30 -2.51
CA TYR A 790 4.89 8.41 -1.10
C TYR A 790 5.99 8.90 -0.16
N VAL A 791 7.26 8.85 -0.56
CA VAL A 791 8.41 9.09 0.34
C VAL A 791 8.35 10.48 0.98
N LYS A 792 8.03 11.52 0.20
CA LYS A 792 7.87 12.88 0.73
C LYS A 792 6.76 13.00 1.76
N HIS A 793 5.68 12.21 1.62
CA HIS A 793 4.53 12.27 2.51
C HIS A 793 4.80 11.57 3.85
N ALA A 794 5.63 10.54 3.88
CA ALA A 794 6.08 9.95 5.13
C ALA A 794 6.90 10.97 5.95
N ASN A 795 7.79 11.71 5.28
CA ASN A 795 8.68 12.69 5.90
C ASN A 795 8.05 14.06 6.20
N GLY A 796 6.90 14.38 5.63
CA GLY A 796 6.27 15.70 5.77
C GLY A 796 4.80 15.61 6.15
N LEU A 797 4.24 16.73 6.62
CA LEU A 797 2.84 16.77 7.00
C LEU A 797 1.99 17.31 5.85
N PRO A 798 0.70 16.91 5.74
CA PRO A 798 -0.27 17.62 4.94
C PRO A 798 -0.27 19.11 5.29
N GLN A 799 -0.39 19.99 4.29
CA GLN A 799 -0.49 21.43 4.56
C GLN A 799 -1.90 21.83 5.00
N THR A 800 -2.92 21.15 4.48
CA THR A 800 -4.31 21.33 4.88
C THR A 800 -5.02 19.99 5.03
N CYS A 801 -6.18 20.00 5.67
CA CYS A 801 -7.02 18.82 5.85
C CYS A 801 -7.71 18.40 4.54
N GLU A 802 -7.98 19.37 3.66
CA GLU A 802 -8.71 19.19 2.42
C GLU A 802 -7.85 18.59 1.30
N ASP A 803 -6.53 18.81 1.35
CA ASP A 803 -5.58 18.26 0.37
C ASP A 803 -4.44 17.49 1.06
N PRO A 804 -4.62 16.19 1.28
CA PRO A 804 -3.61 15.36 1.92
C PRO A 804 -2.44 14.96 1.01
N TRP A 805 -2.53 15.30 -0.28
CA TRP A 805 -1.50 15.06 -1.26
C TRP A 805 -0.50 16.22 -1.37
N GLN A 806 -0.73 17.32 -0.65
CA GLN A 806 0.29 18.35 -0.46
C GLN A 806 1.14 18.01 0.76
N THR A 807 2.45 18.22 0.66
CA THR A 807 3.37 18.03 1.78
C THR A 807 4.62 18.89 1.63
N ASP A 808 5.21 19.25 2.76
CA ASP A 808 6.48 19.97 2.88
C ASP A 808 7.70 19.03 3.03
N GLY A 809 7.48 17.72 3.06
CA GLY A 809 8.52 16.73 3.31
C GLY A 809 9.56 16.63 2.18
N GLN A 810 10.79 16.27 2.55
CA GLN A 810 11.86 15.99 1.61
C GLN A 810 12.09 14.49 1.46
N ALA A 811 12.40 14.05 0.23
CA ALA A 811 12.58 12.62 -0.04
C ALA A 811 13.96 12.08 0.31
N ASN A 812 15.02 12.89 0.14
CA ASN A 812 16.41 12.54 0.47
C ASN A 812 16.85 11.19 -0.15
N PHE A 813 16.73 11.02 -1.47
CA PHE A 813 17.09 9.81 -2.19
C PHE A 813 18.61 9.52 -2.19
N LEU A 814 18.96 8.30 -2.64
CA LEU A 814 20.32 7.72 -2.71
C LEU A 814 20.93 7.33 -1.35
N HIS A 815 21.98 6.52 -1.36
CA HIS A 815 22.50 5.87 -0.14
C HIS A 815 22.84 6.83 1.01
N ASP A 816 23.17 8.09 0.74
CA ASP A 816 23.55 9.09 1.76
C ASP A 816 22.55 10.26 1.87
N GLY A 817 21.39 10.16 1.22
CA GLY A 817 20.33 11.16 1.30
C GLY A 817 20.57 12.45 0.51
N ARG A 818 21.57 12.49 -0.36
CA ARG A 818 21.97 13.73 -1.04
C ARG A 818 20.92 14.30 -2.01
N ALA A 819 20.13 13.45 -2.65
CA ALA A 819 19.22 13.88 -3.72
C ALA A 819 17.86 14.31 -3.14
N ARG A 820 17.46 15.56 -3.37
CA ARG A 820 16.20 16.13 -2.85
C ARG A 820 14.99 15.68 -3.67
N THR A 821 15.21 15.36 -4.95
CA THR A 821 14.16 14.97 -5.91
C THR A 821 14.58 13.74 -6.70
N ILE A 822 13.62 13.08 -7.34
CA ILE A 822 13.90 11.94 -8.24
C ILE A 822 14.82 12.39 -9.39
N MET A 823 14.60 13.58 -9.95
CA MET A 823 15.45 14.12 -11.01
C MET A 823 16.90 14.33 -10.53
N GLU A 824 17.11 14.86 -9.33
CA GLU A 824 18.47 14.94 -8.77
C GLU A 824 19.09 13.54 -8.59
N ALA A 825 18.29 12.55 -8.20
CA ALA A 825 18.75 11.17 -8.04
C ALA A 825 19.22 10.58 -9.39
N ILE A 826 18.42 10.75 -10.45
CA ILE A 826 18.77 10.34 -11.82
C ILE A 826 20.08 11.01 -12.27
N LEU A 827 20.23 12.31 -12.05
CA LEU A 827 21.43 13.06 -12.46
C LEU A 827 22.71 12.71 -11.69
N TRP A 828 22.59 11.98 -10.58
CA TRP A 828 23.72 11.43 -9.82
C TRP A 828 24.20 10.07 -10.33
N HIS A 829 23.40 9.38 -11.17
CA HIS A 829 23.80 8.10 -11.74
C HIS A 829 25.06 8.29 -12.61
N GLY A 830 26.00 7.36 -12.50
CA GLY A 830 27.20 7.30 -13.32
C GLY A 830 27.58 5.83 -13.49
N GLY A 831 28.84 5.56 -13.83
CA GLY A 831 29.30 4.18 -14.05
C GLY A 831 28.47 3.53 -15.17
N GLU A 832 27.87 2.37 -14.90
CA GLU A 832 27.02 1.63 -15.83
C GLU A 832 25.79 2.46 -16.28
N ALA A 833 25.26 3.32 -15.42
CA ALA A 833 24.08 4.13 -15.71
C ALA A 833 24.39 5.50 -16.37
N GLU A 834 25.65 5.75 -16.76
CA GLU A 834 26.04 7.04 -17.37
C GLU A 834 25.28 7.29 -18.68
N ALA A 835 25.08 6.28 -19.53
CA ALA A 835 24.33 6.42 -20.77
C ALA A 835 22.87 6.81 -20.53
N SER A 836 22.21 6.17 -19.57
CA SER A 836 20.84 6.50 -19.14
C SER A 836 20.73 7.94 -18.63
N ARG A 837 21.70 8.39 -17.82
CA ARG A 837 21.76 9.78 -17.36
C ARG A 837 21.90 10.76 -18.52
N GLN A 838 22.74 10.46 -19.52
CA GLN A 838 22.91 11.32 -20.69
C GLN A 838 21.62 11.41 -21.53
N ALA A 839 20.88 10.32 -21.68
CA ALA A 839 19.57 10.34 -22.34
C ALA A 839 18.60 11.30 -21.63
N VAL A 840 18.55 11.29 -20.30
CA VAL A 840 17.71 12.21 -19.51
C VAL A 840 18.20 13.67 -19.57
N LEU A 841 19.50 13.91 -19.70
CA LEU A 841 20.03 15.26 -19.93
C LEU A 841 19.56 15.86 -21.26
N ALA A 842 19.37 15.02 -22.27
CA ALA A 842 18.89 15.39 -23.60
C ALA A 842 17.36 15.60 -23.68
N MET A 843 16.59 14.98 -22.77
CA MET A 843 15.13 15.14 -22.70
C MET A 843 14.74 16.60 -22.49
N ASN A 844 13.63 17.04 -23.11
CA ASN A 844 13.08 18.37 -22.88
C ASN A 844 12.28 18.44 -21.55
N ALA A 845 11.86 19.63 -21.14
CA ALA A 845 11.13 19.82 -19.88
C ALA A 845 9.84 18.98 -19.72
N VAL A 846 9.08 18.76 -20.81
CA VAL A 846 7.84 17.96 -20.79
C VAL A 846 8.18 16.48 -20.64
N ASP A 847 9.15 15.98 -21.41
CA ASP A 847 9.61 14.59 -21.34
C ASP A 847 10.14 14.27 -19.93
N ARG A 848 10.91 15.20 -19.34
CA ARG A 848 11.38 15.06 -17.97
C ARG A 848 10.24 14.99 -16.96
N GLN A 849 9.18 15.79 -17.12
CA GLN A 849 8.00 15.70 -16.25
C GLN A 849 7.25 14.38 -16.44
N ALA A 850 7.11 13.91 -17.68
CA ALA A 850 6.50 12.61 -17.99
C ALA A 850 7.29 11.46 -17.34
N LEU A 851 8.61 11.43 -17.50
CA LEU A 851 9.50 10.45 -16.86
C LEU A 851 9.31 10.43 -15.34
N ILE A 852 9.28 11.60 -14.68
CA ILE A 852 9.05 11.68 -13.24
C ILE A 852 7.66 11.17 -12.86
N ALA A 853 6.61 11.52 -13.61
CA ALA A 853 5.25 11.04 -13.36
C ALA A 853 5.15 9.51 -13.41
N PHE A 854 5.94 8.85 -14.26
CA PHE A 854 6.08 7.39 -14.26
C PHE A 854 6.87 6.88 -13.05
N VAL A 855 8.06 7.42 -12.79
CA VAL A 855 8.99 6.92 -11.75
C VAL A 855 8.43 7.12 -10.32
N GLU A 856 7.53 8.08 -10.09
CA GLU A 856 6.85 8.21 -8.80
C GLU A 856 6.00 6.98 -8.45
N TYR A 857 5.38 6.35 -9.44
CA TYR A 857 4.52 5.18 -9.27
C TYR A 857 4.65 4.24 -10.48
N PRO A 858 5.80 3.56 -10.66
CA PRO A 858 6.09 2.86 -11.91
C PRO A 858 5.20 1.62 -12.05
N PHE A 859 4.82 1.28 -13.29
CA PHE A 859 3.97 0.14 -13.59
C PHE A 859 4.46 -0.65 -14.80
N ASP A 860 4.25 -1.96 -14.73
CA ASP A 860 4.69 -2.88 -15.76
C ASP A 860 3.79 -2.85 -17.00
N ASP A 861 4.40 -3.11 -18.15
CA ASP A 861 3.76 -3.11 -19.45
C ASP A 861 4.49 -4.05 -20.43
N PRO A 862 3.77 -4.70 -21.37
CA PRO A 862 4.38 -5.56 -22.37
C PRO A 862 5.58 -4.95 -23.11
N ILE A 863 5.65 -3.62 -23.26
CA ILE A 863 6.81 -2.94 -23.83
C ILE A 863 8.13 -3.33 -23.13
N PHE A 864 8.16 -3.60 -21.84
CA PHE A 864 9.40 -4.01 -21.16
C PHE A 864 9.75 -5.49 -21.37
N HIS A 865 8.78 -6.31 -21.77
CA HIS A 865 8.93 -7.76 -21.95
C HIS A 865 9.04 -8.18 -23.40
N THR A 866 8.93 -7.22 -24.32
CA THR A 866 9.56 -7.42 -25.60
C THR A 866 11.05 -7.52 -25.30
N SER A 867 11.58 -8.75 -25.23
CA SER A 867 13.01 -8.97 -25.52
C SER A 867 13.28 -8.05 -26.69
N GLY A 868 14.20 -7.08 -26.51
CA GLY A 868 14.52 -6.08 -27.53
C GLY A 868 14.43 -6.78 -28.86
N THR A 869 13.48 -6.33 -29.69
CA THR A 869 12.93 -7.11 -30.80
C THR A 869 14.00 -8.02 -31.31
N ILE A 870 13.78 -9.35 -31.30
CA ILE A 870 14.38 -10.14 -32.37
C ILE A 870 13.76 -9.49 -33.60
N GLY A 871 14.42 -8.44 -34.09
CA GLY A 871 14.15 -7.85 -35.37
C GLY A 871 14.17 -9.05 -36.27
N CYS A 872 13.15 -9.18 -37.12
CA CYS A 872 13.25 -10.14 -38.18
C CYS A 872 14.62 -9.92 -38.80
N ILE A 873 15.54 -10.89 -38.67
CA ILE A 873 16.95 -10.66 -39.01
C ILE A 873 17.06 -10.25 -40.50
N ALA A 874 16.04 -10.64 -41.28
CA ALA A 874 15.83 -10.27 -42.67
C ALA A 874 15.24 -8.86 -42.93
N ASP A 875 14.79 -8.11 -41.91
CA ASP A 875 14.40 -6.70 -41.99
C ASP A 875 15.64 -5.83 -41.79
N VAL A 876 16.38 -5.68 -42.89
CA VAL A 876 17.70 -5.06 -42.94
C VAL A 876 17.60 -3.53 -42.84
N ASP A 877 16.46 -2.94 -43.20
CA ASP A 877 16.23 -1.49 -43.08
C ASP A 877 15.45 -1.06 -41.83
N GLY A 878 14.93 -2.03 -41.06
CA GLY A 878 14.30 -1.82 -39.77
C GLY A 878 12.91 -1.19 -39.88
N ASP A 879 12.24 -1.28 -41.03
CA ASP A 879 10.91 -0.70 -41.25
C ASP A 879 9.75 -1.59 -40.77
N GLY A 880 10.07 -2.73 -40.16
CA GLY A 880 9.14 -3.70 -39.57
C GLY A 880 8.55 -4.66 -40.59
N THR A 881 9.07 -4.69 -41.82
CA THR A 881 8.60 -5.56 -42.92
C THR A 881 9.77 -6.05 -43.78
N VAL A 882 9.94 -7.37 -43.91
CA VAL A 882 10.87 -7.94 -44.89
C VAL A 882 10.28 -7.81 -46.30
N GLY A 883 10.91 -7.01 -47.14
CA GLY A 883 10.42 -6.74 -48.47
C GLY A 883 11.48 -6.36 -49.50
N GLN A 884 11.06 -5.54 -50.47
CA GLN A 884 11.86 -5.25 -51.66
C GLN A 884 13.10 -4.40 -51.33
N LYS A 885 13.05 -3.60 -50.27
CA LYS A 885 14.17 -2.76 -49.85
C LYS A 885 15.26 -3.59 -49.18
N ASP A 886 14.89 -4.53 -48.32
CA ASP A 886 15.81 -5.48 -47.69
C ASP A 886 16.53 -6.33 -48.73
N LEU A 887 15.77 -6.84 -49.71
CA LEU A 887 16.34 -7.56 -50.84
C LEU A 887 17.34 -6.72 -51.63
N ALA A 888 17.02 -5.44 -51.86
CA ALA A 888 17.93 -4.54 -52.57
C ALA A 888 19.21 -4.27 -51.77
N LEU A 889 19.11 -4.14 -50.45
CA LEU A 889 20.25 -3.94 -49.54
C LEU A 889 21.14 -5.19 -49.46
N LEU A 890 20.54 -6.38 -49.38
CA LEU A 890 21.25 -7.65 -49.39
C LEU A 890 21.99 -7.87 -50.71
N LEU A 891 21.32 -7.64 -51.85
CA LEU A 891 21.94 -7.74 -53.18
C LEU A 891 23.04 -6.69 -53.41
N ALA A 892 22.92 -5.50 -52.80
CA ALA A 892 23.96 -4.47 -52.89
C ALA A 892 25.27 -4.87 -52.19
N SER A 893 25.20 -5.82 -51.25
CA SER A 893 26.35 -6.33 -50.50
C SER A 893 26.74 -7.77 -50.88
N TRP A 894 26.23 -8.28 -52.01
CA TRP A 894 26.48 -9.64 -52.46
C TRP A 894 27.96 -9.98 -52.64
N GLY A 895 28.41 -11.07 -52.02
CA GLY A 895 29.80 -11.51 -51.97
C GLY A 895 30.68 -10.76 -50.96
N GLY A 896 30.09 -9.90 -50.13
CA GLY A 896 30.75 -9.21 -49.03
C GLY A 896 30.71 -9.99 -47.70
N ASN A 897 31.19 -9.35 -46.64
CA ASN A 897 31.29 -9.89 -45.28
C ASN A 897 30.76 -8.93 -44.22
N ASP A 898 29.78 -8.10 -44.58
CA ASP A 898 29.13 -7.17 -43.64
C ASP A 898 28.28 -7.97 -42.64
N PRO A 899 28.60 -7.96 -41.33
CA PRO A 899 27.89 -8.75 -40.33
C PRO A 899 26.41 -8.40 -40.21
N SER A 900 25.99 -7.21 -40.65
CA SER A 900 24.58 -6.79 -40.63
C SER A 900 23.75 -7.36 -41.79
N ARG A 901 24.38 -8.04 -42.76
CA ARG A 901 23.74 -8.58 -43.97
C ARG A 901 24.03 -10.06 -44.22
N ASP A 902 24.86 -10.65 -43.36
CA ASP A 902 25.14 -12.09 -43.26
C ASP A 902 24.11 -12.71 -42.31
N LEU A 903 22.97 -13.11 -42.86
CA LEU A 903 21.78 -13.53 -42.13
C LEU A 903 21.90 -14.98 -41.64
N ASP A 904 22.73 -15.81 -42.28
CA ASP A 904 22.96 -17.21 -41.86
C ASP A 904 24.27 -17.41 -41.07
N GLY A 905 25.11 -16.39 -41.00
CA GLY A 905 26.30 -16.33 -40.16
C GLY A 905 27.47 -17.14 -40.70
N ASP A 906 27.49 -17.47 -42.00
CA ASP A 906 28.54 -18.26 -42.63
C ASP A 906 29.79 -17.44 -43.04
N GLY A 907 29.72 -16.11 -42.91
CA GLY A 907 30.77 -15.16 -43.21
C GLY A 907 30.78 -14.63 -44.65
N VAL A 908 29.82 -14.99 -45.50
CA VAL A 908 29.72 -14.57 -46.90
C VAL A 908 28.27 -14.29 -47.32
N ILE A 909 27.97 -13.04 -47.67
CA ILE A 909 26.64 -12.64 -48.16
C ILE A 909 26.35 -13.28 -49.52
N GLY A 910 25.44 -14.25 -49.58
CA GLY A 910 25.19 -15.04 -50.77
C GLY A 910 23.85 -15.77 -50.78
N GLY A 911 23.87 -16.98 -51.35
CA GLY A 911 22.65 -17.73 -51.63
C GLY A 911 21.93 -18.21 -50.37
N GLY A 912 22.66 -18.42 -49.27
CA GLY A 912 22.10 -18.80 -47.97
C GLY A 912 21.31 -17.66 -47.34
N ASP A 913 21.87 -16.46 -47.30
CA ASP A 913 21.22 -15.25 -46.79
C ASP A 913 19.99 -14.86 -47.61
N LEU A 914 20.07 -14.98 -48.94
CA LEU A 914 18.91 -14.76 -49.80
C LEU A 914 17.79 -15.76 -49.50
N GLY A 915 18.15 -17.00 -49.18
CA GLY A 915 17.21 -18.02 -48.73
C GLY A 915 16.51 -17.64 -47.43
N TYR A 916 17.27 -17.13 -46.46
CA TYR A 916 16.75 -16.61 -45.19
C TYR A 916 15.82 -15.42 -45.39
N LEU A 917 16.24 -14.43 -46.18
CA LEU A 917 15.45 -13.22 -46.45
C LEU A 917 14.12 -13.54 -47.13
N LEU A 918 14.12 -14.43 -48.13
CA LEU A 918 12.89 -14.83 -48.81
C LEU A 918 12.00 -15.73 -47.95
N GLY A 919 12.57 -16.47 -46.99
CA GLY A 919 11.83 -17.28 -46.03
C GLY A 919 10.97 -16.46 -45.07
N GLU A 920 11.42 -15.25 -44.76
CA GLU A 920 10.78 -14.33 -43.82
C GLU A 920 9.98 -13.20 -44.51
N TRP A 921 9.70 -13.33 -45.81
CA TRP A 921 9.07 -12.28 -46.61
C TRP A 921 7.67 -11.85 -46.10
N GLY A 922 7.53 -10.59 -45.68
CA GLY A 922 6.29 -10.04 -45.13
C GLY A 922 6.51 -9.22 -43.86
N PRO A 923 5.42 -8.76 -43.22
CA PRO A 923 5.52 -8.07 -41.93
C PRO A 923 6.12 -8.99 -40.88
N CYS A 924 7.05 -8.48 -40.07
CA CYS A 924 7.69 -9.26 -39.02
C CYS A 924 6.61 -9.81 -38.06
N SER A 925 6.51 -11.12 -37.91
CA SER A 925 5.55 -11.74 -36.99
C SER A 925 5.90 -11.40 -35.55
N ARG A 926 4.92 -10.83 -34.84
CA ARG A 926 4.97 -10.45 -33.42
C ARG A 926 5.12 -11.65 -32.49
#